data_AF-A0A7J8DUP4-F1
#
_entry.id   AF-A0A7J8DUP4-F1
#
_cell.length_a   1.000
_cell.length_b   1.000
_cell.length_c   1.000
_cell.angle_alpha   90.00
_cell.angle_beta   90.00
_cell.angle_gamma   90.00
#
_symmetry.space_group_name_H-M   'P 1'
#
loop_
_entity.id
_entity.type
_entity.pdbx_description
1 polymer ?
#
loop_
_entity_poly.entity_id
_entity_poly.type
_entity_poly.pdbx_seq_one_letter_code
_entity_poly.pdbx_strand_id
1 'polypeptide(L)'
;MGNSKATSFESLRCRVKARSGQQDPGAVYLKKGQEFSTRSQKSFERTGFQNALSGMYRAAVFSASGASLTEAHLFCLLVCDRDACCDGFILTQVRGGPIICGLLSSPDVLLCHVEDWRDPSKATVNATCPGVTYDQPSQQVTLRLGGQEFESLTPLEGTRDTSSSFQQVYLWKDSDMGSRSESMGCRSVMEPRSASPPETAELFSPVDLGQVVVSGNRSLPSQQHWLFKHLFSPPQASLWCLSRCAQEPSFCQLAELRDSAPLYFTCTLYPEAQVCDDVLESSATGCRLTLPHRPSALFRKKVVLQDKVKNFYTRLPFRKLAGISTRSKVPMSGRSISSGFFECERLCDADPCCTGFGFLNVSQSKGGEVTCLTLNSLGLQTCSEETGGTWRILDCRSPDTEVRTYPFGWYQKPVAQNGAPSFCPPVVLPSLTEKVALDSWQTLGLSSVVVDPSIRDFDVAHISTAAIGDFSAARDLCLSECSRHQACQVTTLQTRPGALRCVFYADTHICTHSLQAQYCQLLLREEATYIYRKLSTPRLGFGTSVPSVTIAPHGQLLGRSQAIQVGTSWKQVDQFLGVPYAAPPLAGSRFRAPEPLNWTGSWAATKPRASCWQPGVRTPASSRVSEDCLYLNVFVPPNLAPNASVLVFFHNTMEARDGEGSLALDGSFLAATGNLIVVTAGYRVGVFGFLSSGSGEVSGNWGLLDQVAALTWVQTHIGAFGGDPGRVTMAADRGGADLAGTHLLTTGAGDSRLFRRALLMGGSVLSPAAVISQERAQQQAAALSSEIGCPTSPIQEMTSCLRQKPANVLNDAQTKLLAVSGPFHYWGPVVDGRYLREAPARALLRAPRATVDLLIGTSQDDGLISRAKAVKQFEESQGRTSSKTAFYRALQNSLGGADGDAGVLAAATWYYSLEHSADDYASFSRALENATRDYFITCPVIDLASRWAARARGNVFMYHAPQSYGHSSLELLTDVQYALGLPFHPAYEGQFTPEEKSTSLKIMQYFSNFIRSGNPNYPHEFSRKAPESAVPWPDFVPGANGENYKEFSALLPNRRGLKRADCSFWSKYIRSLKALADEAKDGLSAGNEEEDQPADAGLREDLPDPGSKSYSK
;
A
#
# COMPACT_ATOMS: atom_id res chain seq x y z
N MET A 1 58.38 -34.51 28.11
CA MET A 1 57.27 -33.52 28.28
C MET A 1 57.69 -32.32 29.15
N GLY A 2 58.98 -31.92 29.19
CA GLY A 2 59.45 -30.69 29.85
C GLY A 2 59.29 -30.56 31.38
N ASN A 3 58.43 -31.35 32.02
CA ASN A 3 58.12 -31.27 33.44
C ASN A 3 58.96 -32.25 34.27
N SER A 4 59.83 -31.73 35.15
CA SER A 4 60.72 -32.51 36.02
C SER A 4 60.00 -33.29 37.14
N LYS A 5 58.73 -32.97 37.42
CA LYS A 5 57.88 -33.64 38.43
C LYS A 5 57.01 -34.77 37.84
N ALA A 6 57.05 -34.97 36.52
CA ALA A 6 56.23 -35.97 35.84
C ALA A 6 56.99 -37.28 35.60
N THR A 7 56.36 -38.41 35.92
CA THR A 7 56.88 -39.76 35.62
C THR A 7 56.28 -40.28 34.33
N SER A 8 57.13 -40.67 33.37
CA SER A 8 56.70 -41.20 32.06
C SER A 8 56.73 -42.73 32.04
N PHE A 9 55.71 -43.34 31.43
CA PHE A 9 55.55 -44.78 31.25
C PHE A 9 55.34 -45.12 29.77
N GLU A 10 56.07 -46.11 29.27
CA GLU A 10 55.95 -46.54 27.86
C GLU A 10 54.70 -47.36 27.57
N SER A 11 54.29 -48.26 28.48
CA SER A 11 53.05 -49.04 28.34
C SER A 11 52.42 -49.39 29.69
N LEU A 12 51.10 -49.55 29.71
CA LEU A 12 50.30 -49.92 30.87
C LEU A 12 49.45 -51.15 30.50
N ARG A 13 49.55 -52.24 31.26
CA ARG A 13 48.76 -53.46 31.04
C ARG A 13 48.02 -53.87 32.31
N CYS A 14 46.69 -53.91 32.26
CA CYS A 14 45.89 -54.44 33.37
C CYS A 14 45.84 -55.98 33.31
N ARG A 15 46.26 -56.66 34.40
CA ARG A 15 46.06 -58.10 34.59
C ARG A 15 44.98 -58.33 35.64
N VAL A 16 43.88 -58.97 35.27
CA VAL A 16 42.81 -59.34 36.20
C VAL A 16 43.16 -60.69 36.83
N LYS A 17 43.19 -60.76 38.17
CA LYS A 17 43.25 -62.02 38.92
C LYS A 17 41.87 -62.33 39.48
N ALA A 18 41.12 -63.18 38.81
CA ALA A 18 39.87 -63.73 39.35
C ALA A 18 40.20 -64.88 40.33
N ARG A 19 39.67 -64.85 41.55
CA ARG A 19 39.66 -66.03 42.44
C ARG A 19 38.51 -66.92 41.99
N SER A 20 38.76 -67.86 41.08
CA SER A 20 37.78 -68.91 40.74
C SER A 20 37.96 -70.07 41.73
N GLY A 21 36.88 -70.45 42.41
CA GLY A 21 36.80 -71.67 43.23
C GLY A 21 36.39 -72.90 42.42
N GLN A 22 36.04 -72.76 41.14
CA GLN A 22 35.71 -73.88 40.25
C GLN A 22 36.11 -73.57 38.80
N GLN A 23 36.57 -74.61 38.11
CA GLN A 23 36.99 -74.61 36.71
C GLN A 23 35.78 -74.39 35.79
N ASP A 24 35.60 -73.15 35.35
CA ASP A 24 34.92 -72.85 34.09
C ASP A 24 35.65 -71.68 33.41
N PRO A 25 35.89 -71.70 32.09
CA PRO A 25 36.52 -70.61 31.37
C PRO A 25 35.51 -69.47 31.17
N GLY A 26 35.22 -68.73 32.24
CA GLY A 26 34.39 -67.54 32.18
C GLY A 26 35.09 -66.42 31.42
N ALA A 27 34.45 -65.85 30.40
CA ALA A 27 34.91 -64.63 29.75
C ALA A 27 34.82 -63.45 30.74
N VAL A 28 35.95 -62.82 31.03
CA VAL A 28 36.01 -61.64 31.92
C VAL A 28 35.77 -60.39 31.08
N TYR A 29 34.60 -59.79 31.23
CA TYR A 29 34.27 -58.52 30.60
C TYR A 29 34.67 -57.36 31.51
N LEU A 30 35.57 -56.49 31.04
CA LEU A 30 35.86 -55.22 31.71
C LEU A 30 34.80 -54.20 31.30
N LYS A 31 34.08 -53.64 32.28
CA LYS A 31 33.17 -52.51 32.04
C LYS A 31 33.98 -51.35 31.45
N LYS A 32 33.81 -51.08 30.15
CA LYS A 32 34.36 -49.89 29.49
C LYS A 32 33.46 -48.70 29.79
N GLY A 33 34.01 -47.63 30.36
CA GLY A 33 33.25 -46.43 30.71
C GLY A 33 33.86 -45.67 31.88
N GLN A 34 33.38 -44.45 32.13
CA GLN A 34 33.91 -43.53 33.14
C GLN A 34 33.30 -43.70 34.54
N GLU A 35 32.39 -44.66 34.73
CA GLU A 35 31.75 -44.92 36.02
C GLU A 35 32.10 -46.31 36.54
N PHE A 36 33.22 -46.36 37.26
CA PHE A 36 33.61 -47.49 38.10
C PHE A 36 33.06 -47.27 39.50
N SER A 37 31.99 -47.97 39.87
CA SER A 37 31.59 -48.11 41.27
C SER A 37 32.43 -49.21 41.90
N THR A 38 33.60 -48.86 42.45
CA THR A 38 34.42 -49.81 43.18
C THR A 38 33.89 -49.98 44.61
N ARG A 39 33.94 -51.21 45.16
CA ARG A 39 33.93 -51.47 46.62
C ARG A 39 35.29 -51.07 47.23
N SER A 40 35.80 -49.90 46.85
CA SER A 40 37.06 -49.32 47.32
C SER A 40 36.87 -48.59 48.64
N GLN A 41 37.96 -48.26 49.34
CA GLN A 41 37.89 -47.47 50.57
C GLN A 41 37.48 -46.02 50.27
N LYS A 42 37.82 -45.49 49.09
CA LYS A 42 37.42 -44.16 48.63
C LYS A 42 36.40 -44.21 47.49
N SER A 43 35.37 -43.37 47.54
CA SER A 43 34.35 -43.23 46.49
C SER A 43 34.63 -42.00 45.61
N PHE A 44 34.84 -42.19 44.30
CA PHE A 44 35.20 -41.09 43.39
C PHE A 44 34.01 -40.65 42.52
N GLU A 45 33.77 -39.34 42.46
CA GLU A 45 32.72 -38.73 41.63
C GLU A 45 33.33 -37.91 40.49
N ARG A 46 32.68 -37.99 39.32
CA ARG A 46 33.02 -37.20 38.14
C ARG A 46 32.46 -35.79 38.31
N THR A 47 33.35 -34.81 38.45
CA THR A 47 32.95 -33.44 38.86
C THR A 47 32.40 -32.56 37.74
N GLY A 48 32.63 -32.92 36.47
CA GLY A 48 32.31 -32.06 35.33
C GLY A 48 33.36 -31.00 35.03
N PHE A 49 34.33 -30.77 35.92
CA PHE A 49 35.44 -29.84 35.72
C PHE A 49 36.59 -30.49 34.97
N GLN A 50 37.25 -29.70 34.13
CA GLN A 50 38.37 -30.15 33.31
C GLN A 50 39.71 -29.84 33.97
N ASN A 51 39.84 -28.82 34.82
CA ASN A 51 41.13 -28.44 35.39
C ASN A 51 41.04 -28.01 36.86
N ALA A 52 42.20 -27.95 37.51
CA ALA A 52 42.38 -27.37 38.83
C ALA A 52 43.47 -26.28 38.77
N LEU A 53 43.34 -25.24 39.57
CA LEU A 53 44.31 -24.13 39.59
C LEU A 53 45.66 -24.57 40.19
N SER A 54 45.61 -25.49 41.15
CA SER A 54 46.72 -26.02 41.94
C SER A 54 46.34 -27.38 42.53
N GLY A 55 47.25 -27.99 43.29
CA GLY A 55 47.00 -29.24 44.04
C GLY A 55 47.50 -30.51 43.35
N MET A 56 48.03 -30.43 42.12
CA MET A 56 48.66 -31.60 41.50
C MET A 56 50.04 -31.84 42.08
N TYR A 57 50.21 -32.95 42.80
CA TYR A 57 51.47 -33.31 43.45
C TYR A 57 52.23 -34.41 42.71
N ARG A 58 51.54 -35.24 41.92
CA ARG A 58 52.15 -36.32 41.14
C ARG A 58 51.49 -36.46 39.78
N ALA A 59 52.27 -36.53 38.71
CA ALA A 59 51.78 -36.73 37.36
C ALA A 59 52.41 -37.98 36.71
N ALA A 60 51.57 -38.91 36.24
CA ALA A 60 51.97 -40.06 35.44
C ALA A 60 51.55 -39.85 33.98
N VAL A 61 52.50 -39.95 33.05
CA VAL A 61 52.29 -39.74 31.62
C VAL A 61 52.46 -41.06 30.89
N PHE A 62 51.49 -41.45 30.07
CA PHE A 62 51.50 -42.69 29.29
C PHE A 62 51.54 -42.38 27.80
N SER A 63 52.32 -43.15 27.03
CA SER A 63 52.31 -43.06 25.57
C SER A 63 50.94 -43.47 25.00
N ALA A 64 50.50 -42.79 23.92
CA ALA A 64 49.25 -43.09 23.21
C ALA A 64 49.17 -44.53 22.67
N SER A 65 50.31 -45.09 22.26
CA SER A 65 50.42 -46.45 21.74
C SER A 65 50.50 -47.52 22.83
N GLY A 66 50.72 -47.11 24.08
CA GLY A 66 51.05 -48.00 25.19
C GLY A 66 49.96 -48.18 26.25
N ALA A 67 48.93 -47.34 26.25
CA ALA A 67 47.82 -47.41 27.21
C ALA A 67 46.52 -46.88 26.59
N SER A 68 45.40 -47.53 26.88
CA SER A 68 44.07 -46.97 26.58
C SER A 68 43.61 -46.01 27.69
N LEU A 69 42.70 -45.08 27.35
CA LEU A 69 42.10 -44.16 28.33
C LEU A 69 41.41 -44.89 29.50
N THR A 70 40.86 -46.09 29.22
CA THR A 70 40.23 -46.92 30.25
C THR A 70 41.25 -47.48 31.23
N GLU A 71 42.39 -47.96 30.74
CA GLU A 71 43.48 -48.48 31.58
C GLU A 71 44.12 -47.37 32.42
N ALA A 72 44.35 -46.20 31.82
CA ALA A 72 44.87 -45.04 32.54
C ALA A 72 43.90 -44.56 33.63
N HIS A 73 42.59 -44.57 33.38
CA HIS A 73 41.58 -44.26 34.39
C HIS A 73 41.62 -45.25 35.56
N LEU A 74 41.62 -46.56 35.30
CA LEU A 74 41.75 -47.58 36.33
C LEU A 74 43.04 -47.42 37.14
N PHE A 75 44.15 -47.08 36.48
CA PHE A 75 45.41 -46.81 37.15
C PHE A 75 45.30 -45.63 38.11
N CYS A 76 44.78 -44.48 37.68
CA CYS A 76 44.60 -43.31 38.54
C CYS A 76 43.75 -43.64 39.76
N LEU A 77 42.63 -44.33 39.53
CA LEU A 77 41.69 -44.70 40.58
C LEU A 77 42.34 -45.61 41.62
N LEU A 78 43.04 -46.66 41.19
CA LEU A 78 43.70 -47.61 42.10
C LEU A 78 44.89 -46.99 42.85
N VAL A 79 45.64 -46.10 42.21
CA VAL A 79 46.75 -45.39 42.87
C VAL A 79 46.21 -44.40 43.91
N CYS A 80 45.18 -43.65 43.57
CA CYS A 80 44.56 -42.67 44.47
C CYS A 80 43.84 -43.32 45.66
N ASP A 81 43.24 -44.50 45.47
CA ASP A 81 42.61 -45.27 46.56
C ASP A 81 43.63 -45.73 47.60
N ARG A 82 44.84 -46.12 47.16
CA ARG A 82 45.92 -46.59 48.06
C ARG A 82 46.75 -45.47 48.68
N ASP A 83 46.83 -44.33 48.01
CA ASP A 83 47.61 -43.19 48.47
C ASP A 83 46.79 -42.36 49.47
N ALA A 84 47.24 -42.31 50.73
CA ALA A 84 46.57 -41.55 51.77
C ALA A 84 46.49 -40.05 51.40
N CYS A 85 47.48 -39.49 50.69
CA CYS A 85 47.54 -38.10 50.30
C CYS A 85 46.62 -37.74 49.12
N CYS A 86 46.03 -38.73 48.44
CA CYS A 86 45.25 -38.47 47.24
C CYS A 86 43.78 -38.16 47.56
N ASP A 87 43.35 -36.99 47.10
CA ASP A 87 42.01 -36.44 47.25
C ASP A 87 41.19 -36.48 45.96
N GLY A 88 41.87 -36.70 44.84
CA GLY A 88 41.27 -36.80 43.52
C GLY A 88 42.33 -36.94 42.45
N PHE A 89 41.92 -36.95 41.19
CA PHE A 89 42.85 -36.97 40.06
C PHE A 89 42.26 -36.30 38.82
N ILE A 90 43.15 -35.79 37.97
CA ILE A 90 42.85 -35.26 36.64
C ILE A 90 43.32 -36.25 35.59
N LEU A 91 42.42 -36.64 34.69
CA LEU A 91 42.74 -37.50 33.56
C LEU A 91 42.64 -36.69 32.26
N THR A 92 43.74 -36.56 31.51
CA THR A 92 43.81 -35.76 30.29
C THR A 92 44.41 -36.57 29.14
N GLN A 93 43.88 -36.40 27.93
CA GLN A 93 44.43 -36.89 26.67
C GLN A 93 44.49 -35.74 25.66
N VAL A 94 45.68 -35.50 25.12
CA VAL A 94 45.92 -34.41 24.17
C VAL A 94 45.92 -34.97 22.74
N ARG A 95 44.88 -34.69 21.93
CA ARG A 95 44.75 -35.08 20.50
C ARG A 95 45.15 -36.53 20.15
N GLY A 96 44.71 -37.51 20.94
CA GLY A 96 45.11 -38.92 20.72
C GLY A 96 46.59 -39.23 21.00
N GLY A 97 47.32 -38.26 21.55
CA GLY A 97 48.68 -38.35 22.06
C GLY A 97 48.74 -38.82 23.52
N PRO A 98 49.74 -38.39 24.32
CA PRO A 98 50.00 -38.96 25.64
C PRO A 98 48.81 -38.74 26.59
N ILE A 99 48.54 -39.75 27.43
CA ILE A 99 47.51 -39.72 28.47
C ILE A 99 48.18 -39.34 29.79
N ILE A 100 47.68 -38.32 30.47
CA ILE A 100 48.21 -37.81 31.74
C ILE A 100 47.22 -38.12 32.85
N CYS A 101 47.73 -38.76 33.90
CA CYS A 101 47.08 -39.01 35.18
C CYS A 101 47.74 -38.15 36.26
N GLY A 102 47.10 -37.04 36.64
CA GLY A 102 47.58 -36.15 37.69
C GLY A 102 46.85 -36.39 39.00
N LEU A 103 47.51 -36.86 40.04
CA LEU A 103 46.93 -37.00 41.38
C LEU A 103 46.86 -35.64 42.07
N LEU A 104 45.74 -35.36 42.73
CA LEU A 104 45.43 -34.13 43.44
C LEU A 104 45.47 -34.35 44.96
N SER A 105 46.05 -33.40 45.67
CA SER A 105 46.04 -33.28 47.14
C SER A 105 45.66 -31.84 47.47
N SER A 106 44.61 -31.63 48.28
CA SER A 106 44.16 -30.31 48.73
C SER A 106 44.11 -29.22 47.62
N PRO A 107 43.35 -29.42 46.52
CA PRO A 107 43.28 -28.43 45.43
C PRO A 107 42.60 -27.13 45.87
N ASP A 108 43.05 -25.97 45.37
CA ASP A 108 42.43 -24.68 45.73
C ASP A 108 41.07 -24.48 45.06
N VAL A 109 41.06 -24.55 43.73
CA VAL A 109 39.93 -24.20 42.89
C VAL A 109 39.83 -25.18 41.71
N LEU A 110 38.63 -25.70 41.46
CA LEU A 110 38.32 -26.34 40.18
C LEU A 110 37.75 -25.33 39.20
N LEU A 111 38.21 -25.39 37.95
CA LEU A 111 37.84 -24.49 36.88
C LEU A 111 37.50 -25.27 35.60
N CYS A 112 36.75 -24.63 34.71
CA CYS A 112 36.41 -25.16 33.40
C CYS A 112 35.45 -26.34 33.45
N HIS A 113 34.25 -26.05 33.92
CA HIS A 113 33.15 -26.99 33.80
C HIS A 113 32.82 -27.23 32.32
N VAL A 114 32.35 -28.44 32.01
CA VAL A 114 31.99 -28.84 30.63
C VAL A 114 30.83 -28.03 30.05
N GLU A 115 29.98 -27.47 30.91
CA GLU A 115 28.84 -26.62 30.52
C GLU A 115 29.19 -25.12 30.54
N ASP A 116 30.45 -24.74 30.81
CA ASP A 116 30.85 -23.35 30.86
C ASP A 116 30.76 -22.69 29.47
N TRP A 117 30.27 -21.44 29.45
CA TRP A 117 30.33 -20.63 28.24
C TRP A 117 31.78 -20.27 27.87
N ARG A 118 32.13 -20.46 26.60
CA ARG A 118 33.45 -20.17 26.03
C ARG A 118 33.32 -19.28 24.81
N ASP A 119 34.18 -18.27 24.72
CA ASP A 119 34.29 -17.42 23.55
C ASP A 119 35.03 -18.18 22.43
N PRO A 120 34.38 -18.53 21.30
CA PRO A 120 35.03 -19.25 20.21
C PRO A 120 36.15 -18.45 19.56
N SER A 121 36.14 -17.11 19.64
CA SER A 121 37.14 -16.24 19.02
C SER A 121 38.47 -16.18 19.80
N LYS A 122 38.45 -16.47 21.10
CA LYS A 122 39.64 -16.47 21.98
C LYS A 122 40.26 -17.86 22.20
N ALA A 123 39.71 -18.90 21.58
CA ALA A 123 40.13 -20.28 21.77
C ALA A 123 41.60 -20.56 21.37
N THR A 124 42.25 -19.67 20.63
CA THR A 124 43.61 -19.85 20.07
C THR A 124 44.73 -19.09 20.76
N VAL A 125 44.46 -18.00 21.50
CA VAL A 125 45.54 -17.05 21.91
C VAL A 125 45.72 -16.92 23.43
N ASN A 126 44.71 -17.22 24.25
CA ASN A 126 44.81 -17.17 25.73
C ASN A 126 43.71 -18.00 26.41
N ALA A 127 43.45 -19.21 25.91
CA ALA A 127 42.41 -20.06 26.48
C ALA A 127 42.84 -20.60 27.85
N THR A 128 42.33 -20.01 28.93
CA THR A 128 42.55 -20.48 30.31
C THR A 128 42.04 -21.91 30.53
N CYS A 129 41.24 -22.46 29.61
CA CYS A 129 40.28 -23.52 29.91
C CYS A 129 40.58 -24.93 29.42
N PRO A 130 41.43 -25.15 28.40
CA PRO A 130 42.22 -26.37 28.34
C PRO A 130 43.59 -26.18 29.01
N GLY A 131 43.95 -24.97 29.43
CA GLY A 131 45.31 -24.66 29.90
C GLY A 131 46.36 -24.84 28.80
N VAL A 132 45.94 -24.97 27.54
CA VAL A 132 46.78 -25.21 26.38
C VAL A 132 47.06 -23.87 25.72
N THR A 133 48.33 -23.51 25.64
CA THR A 133 48.82 -22.33 24.91
C THR A 133 49.62 -22.81 23.71
N TYR A 134 49.37 -22.19 22.55
CA TYR A 134 50.08 -22.49 21.31
C TYR A 134 50.95 -21.30 20.93
N ASP A 135 52.25 -21.52 20.88
CA ASP A 135 53.20 -20.50 20.47
C ASP A 135 53.42 -20.60 18.94
N GLN A 136 52.82 -19.68 18.19
CA GLN A 136 52.87 -19.66 16.71
C GLN A 136 54.30 -19.67 16.11
N PRO A 137 55.31 -18.98 16.67
CA PRO A 137 56.67 -18.96 16.14
C PRO A 137 57.44 -20.27 16.38
N SER A 138 57.20 -20.98 17.49
CA SER A 138 57.94 -22.18 17.88
C SER A 138 57.21 -23.50 17.59
N GLN A 139 55.94 -23.44 17.17
CA GLN A 139 55.03 -24.58 17.03
C GLN A 139 54.90 -25.45 18.30
N GLN A 140 55.33 -24.94 19.46
CA GLN A 140 55.25 -25.67 20.71
C GLN A 140 53.89 -25.47 21.38
N VAL A 141 53.38 -26.54 21.96
CA VAL A 141 52.18 -26.54 22.78
C VAL A 141 52.60 -26.66 24.25
N THR A 142 52.18 -25.71 25.08
CA THR A 142 52.37 -25.74 26.54
C THR A 142 51.05 -26.03 27.21
N LEU A 143 51.00 -27.10 28.01
CA LEU A 143 49.80 -27.54 28.75
C LEU A 143 49.95 -27.24 30.24
N ARG A 144 49.01 -26.49 30.83
CA ARG A 144 48.92 -26.20 32.25
C ARG A 144 47.83 -27.04 32.91
N LEU A 145 48.22 -27.95 33.80
CA LEU A 145 47.30 -28.81 34.55
C LEU A 145 47.61 -28.75 36.04
N GLY A 146 46.60 -28.51 36.88
CA GLY A 146 46.73 -28.61 38.34
C GLY A 146 47.86 -27.78 38.96
N GLY A 147 48.24 -26.66 38.33
CA GLY A 147 49.34 -25.77 38.74
C GLY A 147 50.73 -26.15 38.24
N GLN A 148 50.89 -27.19 37.40
CA GLN A 148 52.15 -27.53 36.75
C GLN A 148 52.09 -27.32 35.23
N GLU A 149 53.23 -26.99 34.63
CA GLU A 149 53.36 -26.76 33.19
C GLU A 149 54.07 -27.95 32.51
N PHE A 150 53.56 -28.37 31.35
CA PHE A 150 54.15 -29.40 30.51
C PHE A 150 54.52 -28.78 29.16
N GLU A 151 55.82 -28.69 28.90
CA GLU A 151 56.39 -28.10 27.69
C GLU A 151 56.74 -29.17 26.63
N SER A 152 56.88 -28.73 25.37
CA SER A 152 57.34 -29.55 24.23
C SER A 152 56.37 -30.66 23.77
N LEU A 153 55.08 -30.37 23.69
CA LEU A 153 54.10 -31.21 23.00
C LEU A 153 54.09 -30.88 21.49
N THR A 154 54.43 -31.84 20.63
CA THR A 154 54.36 -31.67 19.16
C THR A 154 52.98 -32.02 18.63
N PRO A 155 52.32 -31.15 17.82
CA PRO A 155 51.06 -31.49 17.17
C PRO A 155 51.26 -32.53 16.05
N LEU A 156 50.35 -33.51 15.95
CA LEU A 156 50.22 -34.34 14.75
C LEU A 156 49.78 -33.47 13.55
N GLU A 157 50.45 -33.62 12.40
CA GLU A 157 50.21 -32.84 11.18
C GLU A 157 48.74 -32.87 10.72
N GLY A 158 48.18 -31.70 10.38
CA GLY A 158 46.98 -31.59 9.53
C GLY A 158 45.68 -31.01 10.13
N THR A 159 45.62 -30.64 11.42
CA THR A 159 44.36 -30.10 12.01
C THR A 159 44.59 -28.80 12.81
N ARG A 160 43.91 -27.72 12.38
CA ARG A 160 44.00 -26.35 12.95
C ARG A 160 43.22 -26.15 14.27
N ASP A 161 42.51 -27.15 14.79
CA ASP A 161 41.67 -27.03 16.01
C ASP A 161 42.39 -27.46 17.29
N THR A 162 42.78 -26.50 18.13
CA THR A 162 43.69 -26.62 19.31
C THR A 162 43.07 -27.22 20.60
N SER A 163 42.04 -28.07 20.51
CA SER A 163 41.38 -28.65 21.71
C SER A 163 41.99 -29.99 22.19
N SER A 164 42.00 -30.21 23.51
CA SER A 164 42.29 -31.51 24.15
C SER A 164 41.17 -32.52 23.82
N SER A 165 41.50 -33.77 23.48
CA SER A 165 40.49 -34.76 23.05
C SER A 165 39.68 -35.34 24.21
N PHE A 166 40.23 -35.35 25.43
CA PHE A 166 39.52 -35.74 26.64
C PHE A 166 40.20 -35.12 27.86
N GLN A 167 39.45 -34.52 28.79
CA GLN A 167 39.99 -33.98 30.04
C GLN A 167 38.91 -33.97 31.12
N GLN A 168 39.18 -34.56 32.30
CA GLN A 168 38.21 -34.60 33.40
C GLN A 168 38.84 -34.75 34.78
N VAL A 169 38.25 -34.08 35.78
CA VAL A 169 38.61 -34.16 37.20
C VAL A 169 37.65 -35.09 37.96
N TYR A 170 38.23 -36.00 38.75
CA TYR A 170 37.54 -36.90 39.67
C TYR A 170 37.95 -36.57 41.10
N LEU A 171 36.99 -36.50 42.02
CA LEU A 171 37.25 -36.21 43.44
C LEU A 171 36.71 -37.32 44.33
N TRP A 172 37.39 -37.54 45.46
CA TRP A 172 36.90 -38.40 46.52
C TRP A 172 35.79 -37.68 47.32
N LYS A 173 34.59 -38.27 47.34
CA LYS A 173 33.39 -37.70 47.96
C LYS A 173 33.52 -37.45 49.46
N ASP A 174 34.17 -38.36 50.18
CA ASP A 174 34.28 -38.34 51.64
C ASP A 174 35.61 -37.77 52.14
N SER A 175 36.42 -37.17 51.25
CA SER A 175 37.65 -36.48 51.68
C SER A 175 37.30 -35.27 52.51
N ASP A 176 38.00 -35.05 53.63
CA ASP A 176 37.89 -33.82 54.42
C ASP A 176 38.90 -32.74 54.01
N MET A 177 39.81 -33.05 53.07
CA MET A 177 40.86 -32.19 52.47
C MET A 177 41.80 -31.47 53.46
N GLY A 178 41.61 -31.62 54.77
CA GLY A 178 42.11 -30.68 55.77
C GLY A 178 42.55 -31.28 57.11
N SER A 179 42.20 -32.52 57.45
CA SER A 179 42.51 -33.09 58.78
C SER A 179 43.88 -33.80 58.89
N ARG A 180 44.68 -33.83 57.82
CA ARG A 180 45.90 -34.66 57.76
C ARG A 180 47.09 -34.01 58.48
N SER A 181 47.70 -34.78 59.38
CA SER A 181 48.94 -34.45 60.12
C SER A 181 50.11 -34.13 59.19
N GLU A 182 50.90 -33.09 59.52
CA GLU A 182 52.15 -32.72 58.83
C GLU A 182 53.18 -33.86 58.77
N SER A 183 53.06 -34.87 59.65
CA SER A 183 53.92 -36.06 59.66
C SER A 183 53.80 -36.96 58.43
N MET A 184 52.74 -36.83 57.61
CA MET A 184 52.54 -37.65 56.40
C MET A 184 53.15 -37.04 55.11
N GLY A 185 53.74 -35.84 55.16
CA GLY A 185 54.39 -35.22 53.99
C GLY A 185 53.44 -34.86 52.84
N CYS A 186 52.12 -34.96 53.02
CA CYS A 186 51.11 -34.70 51.99
C CYS A 186 50.87 -33.21 51.70
N ARG A 187 51.35 -32.32 52.58
CA ARG A 187 51.06 -30.89 52.54
C ARG A 187 52.17 -30.17 51.77
N SER A 188 51.88 -29.76 50.54
CA SER A 188 52.65 -28.70 49.88
C SER A 188 52.38 -27.41 50.65
N VAL A 189 53.38 -26.85 51.34
CA VAL A 189 53.29 -25.52 51.95
C VAL A 189 52.95 -24.54 50.83
N MET A 190 51.70 -24.09 50.80
CA MET A 190 51.26 -23.05 49.89
C MET A 190 50.94 -21.83 50.74
N GLU A 191 51.75 -20.77 50.59
CA GLU A 191 51.44 -19.48 51.17
C GLU A 191 50.07 -19.04 50.63
N PRO A 192 49.16 -18.55 51.49
CA PRO A 192 47.94 -17.92 51.01
C PRO A 192 48.36 -16.76 50.11
N ARG A 193 48.02 -16.84 48.81
CA ARG A 193 48.22 -15.72 47.89
C ARG A 193 47.60 -14.48 48.53
N SER A 194 48.39 -13.42 48.65
CA SER A 194 47.95 -12.12 49.16
C SER A 194 46.64 -11.74 48.48
N ALA A 195 45.61 -11.47 49.29
CA ALA A 195 44.30 -11.07 48.83
C ALA A 195 44.42 -9.97 47.76
N SER A 196 43.65 -10.09 46.68
CA SER A 196 43.38 -8.97 45.79
C SER A 196 42.96 -7.74 46.62
N PRO A 197 43.37 -6.53 46.22
CA PRO A 197 43.12 -5.34 47.03
C PRO A 197 41.62 -5.19 47.32
N PRO A 198 41.24 -4.76 48.55
CA PRO A 198 39.85 -4.57 48.96
C PRO A 198 39.08 -3.60 48.04
N GLU A 199 39.77 -2.76 47.28
CA GLU A 199 39.23 -1.90 46.21
C GLU A 199 38.38 -2.66 45.18
N THR A 200 38.66 -3.96 44.95
CA THR A 200 37.91 -4.78 43.98
C THR A 200 36.45 -4.99 44.41
N ALA A 201 36.16 -4.98 45.71
CA ALA A 201 34.80 -5.17 46.23
C ALA A 201 33.92 -3.92 46.00
N GLU A 202 34.53 -2.72 45.91
CA GLU A 202 33.80 -1.46 45.68
C GLU A 202 33.17 -1.37 44.28
N LEU A 203 33.69 -2.15 43.33
CA LEU A 203 33.18 -2.28 41.96
C LEU A 203 31.86 -3.07 41.89
N PHE A 204 31.40 -3.67 42.98
CA PHE A 204 30.20 -4.49 43.02
C PHE A 204 29.19 -3.97 44.03
N SER A 205 27.92 -4.33 43.84
CA SER A 205 26.81 -4.06 44.76
C SER A 205 26.05 -5.34 45.07
N PRO A 206 25.70 -5.61 46.34
CA PRO A 206 24.85 -6.75 46.68
C PRO A 206 23.45 -6.55 46.09
N VAL A 207 22.84 -7.63 45.60
CA VAL A 207 21.49 -7.63 45.03
C VAL A 207 20.49 -8.14 46.07
N ASP A 208 19.36 -7.45 46.22
CA ASP A 208 18.25 -7.94 47.04
C ASP A 208 17.62 -9.19 46.39
N LEU A 209 17.65 -10.30 47.11
CA LEU A 209 17.12 -11.59 46.67
C LEU A 209 15.60 -11.59 46.45
N GLY A 210 14.86 -10.59 46.97
CA GLY A 210 13.45 -10.39 46.67
C GLY A 210 13.16 -10.01 45.21
N GLN A 211 14.16 -9.49 44.49
CA GLN A 211 14.04 -9.06 43.09
C GLN A 211 14.35 -10.19 42.08
N VAL A 212 14.80 -11.35 42.56
CA VAL A 212 15.21 -12.49 41.74
C VAL A 212 14.05 -13.46 41.56
N VAL A 213 13.71 -13.75 40.30
CA VAL A 213 12.73 -14.77 39.90
C VAL A 213 13.47 -16.04 39.48
N VAL A 214 13.01 -17.19 39.95
CA VAL A 214 13.61 -18.49 39.63
C VAL A 214 12.87 -19.12 38.45
N SER A 215 13.60 -19.51 37.39
CA SER A 215 13.04 -20.22 36.24
C SER A 215 13.96 -21.36 35.80
N GLY A 216 13.59 -22.60 36.13
CA GLY A 216 14.39 -23.79 35.83
C GLY A 216 14.42 -24.20 34.35
N ASN A 217 13.53 -23.65 33.51
CA ASN A 217 13.43 -24.00 32.08
C ASN A 217 14.31 -23.14 31.16
N ARG A 218 15.03 -22.14 31.69
CA ARG A 218 15.81 -21.19 30.89
C ARG A 218 17.31 -21.52 30.97
N SER A 219 17.92 -21.86 29.85
CA SER A 219 19.37 -22.03 29.76
C SER A 219 20.06 -20.67 29.76
N LEU A 220 20.84 -20.39 30.80
CA LEU A 220 21.66 -19.17 30.90
C LEU A 220 23.14 -19.58 30.80
N PRO A 221 23.92 -18.97 29.89
CA PRO A 221 25.35 -19.23 29.80
C PRO A 221 26.01 -18.78 31.10
N SER A 222 26.85 -19.64 31.67
CA SER A 222 27.50 -19.40 32.95
C SER A 222 28.92 -19.93 32.96
N GLN A 223 29.74 -19.48 33.89
CA GLN A 223 31.03 -20.08 34.21
C GLN A 223 31.04 -20.49 35.67
N GLN A 224 31.33 -21.75 35.95
CA GLN A 224 31.31 -22.30 37.30
C GLN A 224 32.73 -22.55 37.82
N HIS A 225 32.90 -22.35 39.13
CA HIS A 225 34.14 -22.61 39.87
C HIS A 225 33.81 -23.22 41.24
N TRP A 226 34.57 -24.23 41.66
CA TRP A 226 34.49 -24.76 43.03
C TRP A 226 35.68 -24.29 43.85
N LEU A 227 35.44 -23.65 45.00
CA LEU A 227 36.45 -23.16 45.93
C LEU A 227 36.40 -23.97 47.22
N PHE A 228 37.47 -24.67 47.59
CA PHE A 228 37.41 -25.59 48.74
C PHE A 228 37.54 -24.87 50.10
N LYS A 229 36.69 -25.25 51.06
CA LYS A 229 36.56 -24.56 52.36
C LYS A 229 37.78 -24.66 53.27
N HIS A 230 38.64 -25.66 53.04
CA HIS A 230 39.88 -25.81 53.82
C HIS A 230 40.88 -24.65 53.60
N LEU A 231 40.73 -23.88 52.51
CA LEU A 231 41.59 -22.73 52.18
C LEU A 231 40.84 -21.41 52.13
N PHE A 232 39.56 -21.42 51.72
CA PHE A 232 38.77 -20.21 51.59
C PHE A 232 37.77 -20.11 52.73
N SER A 233 37.88 -19.04 53.53
CA SER A 233 36.78 -18.58 54.38
C SER A 233 35.67 -17.94 53.51
N PRO A 234 34.40 -17.84 53.99
CA PRO A 234 33.32 -17.18 53.25
C PRO A 234 33.67 -15.79 52.66
N PRO A 235 34.34 -14.86 53.37
CA PRO A 235 34.73 -13.58 52.79
C PRO A 235 35.85 -13.71 51.73
N GLN A 236 36.80 -14.64 51.90
CA GLN A 236 37.84 -14.91 50.91
C GLN A 236 37.26 -15.54 49.64
N ALA A 237 36.27 -16.43 49.78
CA ALA A 237 35.57 -17.03 48.65
C ALA A 237 34.79 -15.97 47.84
N SER A 238 34.13 -15.04 48.55
CA SER A 238 33.46 -13.89 47.93
C SER A 238 34.45 -13.01 47.17
N LEU A 239 35.55 -12.60 47.81
CA LEU A 239 36.55 -11.73 47.18
C LEU A 239 37.21 -12.39 45.96
N TRP A 240 37.51 -13.69 46.03
CA TRP A 240 38.02 -14.44 44.89
C TRP A 240 37.03 -14.43 43.72
N CYS A 241 35.75 -14.73 43.99
CA CYS A 241 34.69 -14.74 42.98
C CYS A 241 34.51 -13.37 42.30
N LEU A 242 34.49 -12.29 43.09
CA LEU A 242 34.41 -10.91 42.58
C LEU A 242 35.64 -10.52 41.75
N SER A 243 36.84 -10.88 42.21
CA SER A 243 38.08 -10.63 41.45
C SER A 243 38.12 -11.37 40.12
N ARG A 244 37.57 -12.60 40.08
CA ARG A 244 37.45 -13.39 38.86
C ARG A 244 36.45 -12.74 37.89
N CYS A 245 35.33 -12.24 38.39
CA CYS A 245 34.38 -11.47 37.59
C CYS A 245 34.99 -10.17 37.01
N ALA A 246 35.89 -9.51 37.74
CA ALA A 246 36.60 -8.33 37.26
C ALA A 246 37.57 -8.65 36.11
N GLN A 247 38.19 -9.84 36.11
CA GLN A 247 39.08 -10.34 35.04
C GLN A 247 38.34 -10.68 33.74
N GLU A 248 37.02 -10.86 33.80
CA GLU A 248 36.16 -11.15 32.64
C GLU A 248 35.24 -9.95 32.31
N PRO A 249 35.78 -8.83 31.78
CA PRO A 249 35.06 -7.56 31.70
C PRO A 249 33.85 -7.57 30.76
N SER A 250 33.86 -8.40 29.72
CA SER A 250 32.79 -8.48 28.72
C SER A 250 31.70 -9.50 29.06
N PHE A 251 32.02 -10.57 29.80
CA PHE A 251 31.07 -11.64 30.11
C PHE A 251 30.42 -11.43 31.48
N CYS A 252 31.21 -11.17 32.53
CA CYS A 252 30.69 -11.21 33.89
C CYS A 252 30.05 -9.89 34.32
N GLN A 253 28.74 -9.95 34.63
CA GLN A 253 27.97 -8.85 35.22
C GLN A 253 27.36 -9.24 36.57
N LEU A 254 27.15 -10.54 36.79
CA LEU A 254 26.60 -11.10 38.02
C LEU A 254 27.55 -12.19 38.53
N ALA A 255 27.87 -12.13 39.83
CA ALA A 255 28.66 -13.14 40.52
C ALA A 255 27.84 -13.71 41.67
N GLU A 256 27.56 -15.01 41.61
CA GLU A 256 26.84 -15.75 42.64
C GLU A 256 27.84 -16.57 43.47
N LEU A 257 27.67 -16.55 44.79
CA LEU A 257 28.36 -17.46 45.70
C LEU A 257 27.36 -18.35 46.42
N ARG A 258 27.52 -19.68 46.27
CA ARG A 258 26.70 -20.70 46.92
C ARG A 258 27.49 -21.50 47.95
N ASP A 259 26.87 -21.69 49.10
CA ASP A 259 27.29 -22.68 50.09
C ASP A 259 26.31 -23.87 50.07
N SER A 260 26.38 -24.69 49.02
CA SER A 260 25.48 -25.85 48.83
C SER A 260 26.12 -27.18 49.18
N ALA A 261 27.43 -27.22 49.44
CA ALA A 261 28.17 -28.44 49.70
C ALA A 261 29.05 -28.28 50.95
N PRO A 262 29.26 -29.35 51.73
CA PRO A 262 30.10 -29.29 52.93
C PRO A 262 31.57 -29.01 52.61
N LEU A 263 32.05 -29.38 51.42
CA LEU A 263 33.46 -29.35 51.03
C LEU A 263 33.92 -28.06 50.32
N TYR A 264 33.01 -27.37 49.64
CA TYR A 264 33.36 -26.26 48.77
C TYR A 264 32.25 -25.20 48.70
N PHE A 265 32.65 -23.98 48.36
CA PHE A 265 31.76 -22.94 47.84
C PHE A 265 31.70 -23.05 46.31
N THR A 266 30.54 -22.78 45.73
CA THR A 266 30.39 -22.68 44.27
C THR A 266 30.30 -21.21 43.89
N CYS A 267 31.26 -20.73 43.10
CA CYS A 267 31.22 -19.42 42.47
C CYS A 267 30.72 -19.59 41.04
N THR A 268 29.61 -18.94 40.72
CA THR A 268 29.05 -18.94 39.36
C THR A 268 29.01 -17.53 38.81
N LEU A 269 29.59 -17.34 37.62
CA LEU A 269 29.60 -16.08 36.91
C LEU A 269 28.55 -16.11 35.81
N TYR A 270 27.73 -15.06 35.74
CA TYR A 270 26.69 -14.91 34.73
C TYR A 270 26.85 -13.58 33.98
N PRO A 271 26.38 -13.52 32.72
CA PRO A 271 26.10 -12.26 32.06
C PRO A 271 24.90 -11.58 32.73
N GLU A 272 24.61 -10.36 32.28
CA GLU A 272 23.45 -9.61 32.78
C GLU A 272 22.16 -10.39 32.46
N ALA A 273 21.51 -10.89 33.51
CA ALA A 273 20.33 -11.76 33.46
C ALA A 273 19.02 -11.02 33.75
N GLN A 274 19.06 -9.69 33.74
CA GLN A 274 17.87 -8.86 33.81
C GLN A 274 17.04 -8.98 32.51
N VAL A 275 15.75 -9.23 32.68
CA VAL A 275 14.78 -9.36 31.60
C VAL A 275 13.67 -8.37 31.87
N CYS A 276 13.37 -7.55 30.88
CA CYS A 276 12.29 -6.59 30.93
C CYS A 276 11.15 -7.06 30.00
N ASP A 277 9.93 -6.68 30.35
CA ASP A 277 8.78 -6.78 29.47
C ASP A 277 8.82 -5.71 28.36
N ASP A 278 7.93 -5.88 27.38
CA ASP A 278 7.85 -5.03 26.19
C ASP A 278 6.98 -3.77 26.43
N VAL A 279 6.47 -3.60 27.66
CA VAL A 279 5.64 -2.45 28.04
C VAL A 279 6.53 -1.19 28.12
N LEU A 280 6.14 -0.14 27.39
CA LEU A 280 6.83 1.14 27.44
C LEU A 280 6.36 1.92 28.66
N GLU A 281 7.10 1.80 29.77
CA GLU A 281 6.91 2.52 31.03
C GLU A 281 8.23 3.14 31.52
N SER A 282 8.18 4.21 32.32
CA SER A 282 9.38 4.84 32.87
C SER A 282 9.97 4.09 34.07
N SER A 283 9.15 3.34 34.79
CA SER A 283 9.58 2.55 35.95
C SER A 283 10.33 1.28 35.56
N ALA A 284 11.36 0.93 36.33
CA ALA A 284 12.07 -0.33 36.18
C ALA A 284 11.30 -1.55 36.76
N THR A 285 10.04 -1.37 37.16
CA THR A 285 9.19 -2.38 37.82
C THR A 285 8.91 -3.61 36.96
N GLY A 286 8.79 -3.43 35.64
CA GLY A 286 8.64 -4.50 34.67
C GLY A 286 9.92 -5.30 34.40
N CYS A 287 11.07 -4.92 34.97
CA CYS A 287 12.34 -5.63 34.79
C CYS A 287 12.72 -6.45 36.02
N ARG A 288 13.00 -7.74 35.85
CA ARG A 288 13.39 -8.65 36.94
C ARG A 288 14.61 -9.48 36.58
N LEU A 289 15.45 -9.79 37.57
CA LEU A 289 16.56 -10.73 37.39
C LEU A 289 16.00 -12.15 37.38
N THR A 290 16.27 -12.91 36.33
CA THR A 290 15.82 -14.30 36.23
C THR A 290 17.02 -15.23 36.29
N LEU A 291 17.06 -16.13 37.28
CA LEU A 291 18.14 -17.12 37.44
C LEU A 291 17.58 -18.56 37.46
N PRO A 292 18.38 -19.59 37.11
CA PRO A 292 17.93 -20.99 37.11
C PRO A 292 17.52 -21.52 38.49
N HIS A 293 18.11 -20.97 39.56
CA HIS A 293 17.84 -21.30 40.95
C HIS A 293 17.98 -20.06 41.84
N ARG A 294 17.54 -20.16 43.11
CA ARG A 294 17.65 -19.05 44.07
C ARG A 294 19.08 -18.96 44.62
N PRO A 295 19.77 -17.82 44.49
CA PRO A 295 21.13 -17.66 45.01
C PRO A 295 21.14 -17.42 46.53
N SER A 296 22.21 -17.83 47.21
CA SER A 296 22.45 -17.49 48.63
C SER A 296 23.11 -16.13 48.81
N ALA A 297 24.00 -15.74 47.90
CA ALA A 297 24.57 -14.41 47.81
C ALA A 297 24.77 -14.05 46.33
N LEU A 298 24.35 -12.85 45.94
CA LEU A 298 24.43 -12.37 44.57
C LEU A 298 24.99 -10.94 44.55
N PHE A 299 26.01 -10.73 43.72
CA PHE A 299 26.65 -9.45 43.52
C PHE A 299 26.53 -9.02 42.06
N ARG A 300 26.15 -7.76 41.84
CA ARG A 300 26.09 -7.13 40.52
C ARG A 300 27.28 -6.20 40.34
N LYS A 301 27.93 -6.28 39.20
CA LYS A 301 29.01 -5.36 38.81
C LYS A 301 28.42 -3.98 38.54
N LYS A 302 28.98 -2.94 39.15
CA LYS A 302 28.56 -1.56 38.89
C LYS A 302 28.98 -1.17 37.47
N VAL A 303 28.05 -0.54 36.75
CA VAL A 303 28.33 -0.05 35.40
C VAL A 303 29.19 1.21 35.50
N VAL A 304 30.43 1.13 35.01
CA VAL A 304 31.32 2.30 34.91
C VAL A 304 31.23 2.85 33.50
N LEU A 305 30.54 3.98 33.35
CA LEU A 305 30.40 4.67 32.06
C LEU A 305 31.67 5.45 31.76
N GLN A 306 32.21 5.29 30.56
CA GLN A 306 33.36 6.07 30.09
C GLN A 306 32.92 7.49 29.67
N ASP A 307 33.83 8.46 29.69
CA ASP A 307 33.51 9.85 29.31
C ASP A 307 33.27 10.02 27.80
N LYS A 308 33.75 9.09 26.98
CA LYS A 308 33.61 9.11 25.52
C LYS A 308 32.71 7.98 25.04
N VAL A 309 31.82 8.31 24.10
CA VAL A 309 31.01 7.34 23.35
C VAL A 309 31.89 6.63 22.32
N LYS A 310 31.74 5.32 22.19
CA LYS A 310 32.53 4.45 21.29
C LYS A 310 31.89 4.30 19.92
N ASN A 311 30.56 4.38 19.83
CA ASN A 311 29.81 4.12 18.61
C ASN A 311 29.03 5.35 18.13
N PHE A 312 28.90 5.51 16.81
CA PHE A 312 28.01 6.52 16.23
C PHE A 312 26.61 5.92 16.03
N TYR A 313 25.65 6.34 16.85
CA TYR A 313 24.29 5.82 16.80
C TYR A 313 23.45 6.49 15.72
N THR A 314 22.80 5.68 14.88
CA THR A 314 21.95 6.19 13.79
C THR A 314 20.49 6.16 14.20
N ARG A 315 19.79 7.31 14.06
CA ARG A 315 18.34 7.39 14.31
C ARG A 315 17.59 6.62 13.23
N LEU A 316 16.75 5.69 13.65
CA LEU A 316 15.87 4.95 12.77
C LEU A 316 14.73 5.86 12.28
N PRO A 317 14.38 5.82 10.97
CA PRO A 317 13.29 6.62 10.42
C PRO A 317 11.91 5.98 10.70
N PHE A 318 11.72 5.39 11.89
CA PHE A 318 10.52 4.65 12.27
C PHE A 318 9.96 5.18 13.59
N ARG A 319 8.63 5.23 13.69
CA ARG A 319 7.94 5.75 14.88
C ARG A 319 7.56 4.66 15.87
N LYS A 320 7.37 3.43 15.40
CA LYS A 320 6.83 2.32 16.20
C LYS A 320 7.68 1.09 16.00
N LEU A 321 8.03 0.43 17.11
CA LEU A 321 8.64 -0.88 17.11
C LEU A 321 7.71 -1.86 17.85
N ALA A 322 7.65 -3.10 17.36
CA ALA A 322 6.89 -4.20 17.96
C ALA A 322 7.79 -5.45 18.06
N GLY A 323 7.53 -6.32 19.04
CA GLY A 323 8.40 -7.47 19.31
C GLY A 323 9.83 -7.02 19.63
N ILE A 324 9.97 -5.89 20.34
CA ILE A 324 11.26 -5.43 20.87
C ILE A 324 11.73 -6.37 21.96
N SER A 325 13.02 -6.37 22.25
CA SER A 325 13.56 -7.07 23.41
C SER A 325 14.30 -6.07 24.28
N THR A 326 13.69 -5.65 25.38
CA THR A 326 14.22 -4.63 26.28
C THR A 326 15.21 -5.23 27.27
N ARG A 327 16.39 -4.59 27.39
CA ARG A 327 17.47 -4.99 28.30
C ARG A 327 17.43 -4.23 29.61
N SER A 328 17.27 -2.92 29.55
CA SER A 328 17.13 -2.06 30.73
C SER A 328 16.24 -0.86 30.43
N LYS A 329 15.56 -0.37 31.47
CA LYS A 329 14.78 0.87 31.46
C LYS A 329 15.37 1.80 32.52
N VAL A 330 15.77 3.00 32.10
CA VAL A 330 16.39 4.00 33.00
C VAL A 330 15.68 5.35 32.81
N PRO A 331 14.98 5.86 33.85
CA PRO A 331 14.39 7.19 33.80
C PRO A 331 15.48 8.26 33.84
N MET A 332 15.28 9.33 33.06
CA MET A 332 16.24 10.42 32.85
C MET A 332 15.70 11.79 33.31
N SER A 333 14.59 11.81 34.06
CA SER A 333 13.86 13.03 34.48
C SER A 333 14.68 14.02 35.32
N GLY A 334 15.79 13.59 35.94
CA GLY A 334 16.69 14.47 36.70
C GLY A 334 17.78 15.17 35.89
N ARG A 335 17.78 15.07 34.56
CA ARG A 335 18.88 15.56 33.69
C ARG A 335 18.36 16.39 32.53
N SER A 336 19.23 17.25 31.98
CA SER A 336 18.93 17.93 30.71
C SER A 336 18.81 16.89 29.58
N ILE A 337 18.02 17.19 28.55
CA ILE A 337 17.81 16.28 27.41
C ILE A 337 19.13 15.86 26.77
N SER A 338 20.07 16.81 26.57
CA SER A 338 21.38 16.52 25.98
C SER A 338 22.23 15.60 26.87
N SER A 339 22.28 15.85 28.18
CA SER A 339 23.03 15.01 29.11
C SER A 339 22.42 13.60 29.25
N GLY A 340 21.09 13.52 29.26
CA GLY A 340 20.37 12.24 29.32
C GLY A 340 20.56 11.42 28.05
N PHE A 341 20.57 12.07 26.88
CA PHE A 341 20.86 11.41 25.61
C PHE A 341 22.29 10.83 25.58
N PHE A 342 23.30 11.63 25.93
CA PHE A 342 24.70 11.19 25.94
C PHE A 342 24.96 10.06 26.94
N GLU A 343 24.20 10.02 28.03
CA GLU A 343 24.24 8.89 28.95
C GLU A 343 23.56 7.64 28.40
N CYS A 344 22.47 7.79 27.67
CA CYS A 344 21.81 6.67 27.00
C CYS A 344 22.72 6.00 25.98
N GLU A 345 23.50 6.77 25.22
CA GLU A 345 24.55 6.26 24.33
C GLU A 345 25.59 5.43 25.09
N ARG A 346 26.11 5.99 26.19
CA ARG A 346 27.12 5.32 27.02
C ARG A 346 26.60 4.05 27.70
N LEU A 347 25.33 4.02 28.10
CA LEU A 347 24.69 2.83 28.66
C LEU A 347 24.66 1.68 27.64
N CYS A 348 24.34 1.99 26.38
CA CYS A 348 24.38 0.98 25.31
C CYS A 348 25.81 0.57 24.94
N ASP A 349 26.79 1.47 25.00
CA ASP A 349 28.21 1.13 24.80
C ASP A 349 28.77 0.20 25.87
N ALA A 350 28.25 0.29 27.09
CA ALA A 350 28.64 -0.52 28.22
C ALA A 350 28.00 -1.93 28.20
N ASP A 351 26.86 -2.12 27.53
CA ASP A 351 26.21 -3.44 27.39
C ASP A 351 26.66 -4.15 26.08
N PRO A 352 27.42 -5.26 26.16
CA PRO A 352 27.87 -6.01 25.00
C PRO A 352 26.74 -6.57 24.13
N CYS A 353 25.54 -6.75 24.69
CA CYS A 353 24.37 -7.26 23.98
C CYS A 353 23.47 -6.14 23.43
N CYS A 354 23.82 -4.87 23.63
CA CYS A 354 23.00 -3.76 23.14
C CYS A 354 23.13 -3.62 21.61
N THR A 355 22.02 -3.78 20.91
CA THR A 355 21.92 -3.52 19.46
C THR A 355 21.47 -2.09 19.15
N GLY A 356 20.83 -1.44 20.13
CA GLY A 356 20.36 -0.07 20.02
C GLY A 356 19.64 0.39 21.27
N PHE A 357 19.12 1.62 21.26
CA PHE A 357 18.35 2.16 22.37
C PHE A 357 17.18 3.02 21.89
N GLY A 358 16.11 3.06 22.69
CA GLY A 358 15.05 4.04 22.57
C GLY A 358 15.27 5.18 23.56
N PHE A 359 15.31 6.42 23.07
CA PHE A 359 15.29 7.61 23.92
C PHE A 359 13.96 8.32 23.69
N LEU A 360 13.01 8.13 24.61
CA LEU A 360 11.60 8.44 24.37
C LEU A 360 11.00 9.19 25.56
N ASN A 361 9.96 9.97 25.29
CA ASN A 361 9.07 10.47 26.34
C ASN A 361 7.87 9.52 26.49
N VAL A 362 7.77 8.87 27.65
CA VAL A 362 6.77 7.83 27.92
C VAL A 362 5.63 8.42 28.76
N SER A 363 4.39 8.09 28.41
CA SER A 363 3.17 8.56 29.10
C SER A 363 2.88 10.05 28.93
N GLN A 364 2.96 10.56 27.69
CA GLN A 364 2.73 11.98 27.36
C GLN A 364 1.37 12.51 27.86
N SER A 365 0.33 11.67 27.86
CA SER A 365 -1.02 11.99 28.36
C SER A 365 -1.08 12.30 29.87
N LYS A 366 -0.04 11.94 30.64
CA LYS A 366 0.06 12.12 32.11
C LYS A 366 1.25 12.99 32.56
N GLY A 367 1.85 13.78 31.66
CA GLY A 367 3.01 14.62 31.98
C GLY A 367 4.36 13.92 31.84
N GLY A 368 4.49 13.10 30.79
CA GLY A 368 5.51 12.05 30.58
C GLY A 368 6.96 12.31 31.01
N GLU A 369 7.63 11.20 31.34
CA GLU A 369 9.04 11.16 31.76
C GLU A 369 9.95 10.67 30.63
N VAL A 370 11.09 11.33 30.46
CA VAL A 370 12.13 10.89 29.52
C VAL A 370 12.76 9.59 30.01
N THR A 371 12.77 8.57 29.18
CA THR A 371 13.27 7.23 29.51
C THR A 371 14.26 6.76 28.45
N CYS A 372 15.38 6.19 28.90
CA CYS A 372 16.32 5.46 28.07
C CYS A 372 16.02 3.95 28.17
N LEU A 373 15.77 3.33 27.03
CA LEU A 373 15.47 1.91 26.89
C LEU A 373 16.60 1.25 26.10
N THR A 374 17.46 0.46 26.73
CA THR A 374 18.47 -0.31 25.99
C THR A 374 17.82 -1.57 25.41
N LEU A 375 18.19 -1.93 24.18
CA LEU A 375 17.52 -2.99 23.42
C LEU A 375 18.50 -4.07 22.99
N ASN A 376 18.11 -5.33 23.19
CA ASN A 376 18.77 -6.50 22.60
C ASN A 376 18.32 -6.69 21.14
N SER A 377 17.06 -6.37 20.83
CA SER A 377 16.56 -6.34 19.45
C SER A 377 15.56 -5.23 19.23
N LEU A 378 15.67 -4.65 18.04
CA LEU A 378 14.78 -3.62 17.50
C LEU A 378 13.47 -4.22 16.91
N GLY A 379 13.35 -5.55 16.87
CA GLY A 379 12.13 -6.24 16.45
C GLY A 379 11.65 -5.87 15.05
N LEU A 380 10.33 -5.67 14.93
CA LEU A 380 9.63 -5.16 13.77
C LEU A 380 9.49 -3.63 13.86
N GLN A 381 10.14 -2.91 12.96
CA GLN A 381 10.12 -1.45 12.85
C GLN A 381 9.09 -1.04 11.82
N THR A 382 8.09 -0.26 12.19
CA THR A 382 6.97 0.15 11.34
C THR A 382 6.74 1.66 11.41
N CYS A 383 5.83 2.15 10.56
CA CYS A 383 5.46 3.56 10.52
C CYS A 383 6.62 4.46 10.17
N SER A 384 7.20 4.16 9.00
CA SER A 384 8.28 4.95 8.43
C SER A 384 7.91 6.43 8.31
N GLU A 385 8.89 7.29 8.54
CA GLU A 385 8.81 8.73 8.28
C GLU A 385 9.12 9.05 6.80
N GLU A 386 9.62 8.07 6.04
CA GLU A 386 9.89 8.18 4.59
C GLU A 386 8.59 8.21 3.77
N THR A 387 7.50 7.63 4.29
CA THR A 387 6.21 7.55 3.61
C THR A 387 5.48 8.89 3.77
N GLY A 388 5.78 9.82 2.87
CA GLY A 388 5.09 11.11 2.74
C GLY A 388 3.67 11.01 2.14
N GLY A 389 3.20 9.80 1.82
CA GLY A 389 1.87 9.51 1.28
C GLY A 389 0.82 9.27 2.37
N THR A 390 -0.46 9.41 1.99
CA THR A 390 -1.62 9.10 2.85
C THR A 390 -1.91 7.61 2.95
N TRP A 391 -1.40 6.80 2.01
CA TRP A 391 -1.60 5.36 1.99
C TRP A 391 -0.74 4.68 3.05
N ARG A 392 -1.38 4.13 4.08
CA ARG A 392 -0.75 3.36 5.15
C ARG A 392 -1.58 2.13 5.46
N ILE A 393 -0.92 1.00 5.62
CA ILE A 393 -1.55 -0.24 6.09
C ILE A 393 -1.12 -0.55 7.52
N LEU A 394 0.08 -0.11 7.93
CA LEU A 394 0.60 -0.32 9.26
C LEU A 394 0.01 0.71 10.23
N ASP A 395 -0.50 0.24 11.37
CA ASP A 395 -1.12 1.12 12.37
C ASP A 395 -0.07 1.95 13.14
N CYS A 396 -0.08 3.26 12.86
CA CYS A 396 0.79 4.25 13.47
C CYS A 396 0.20 4.98 14.67
N ARG A 397 -0.99 4.57 15.14
CA ARG A 397 -1.52 5.06 16.40
C ARG A 397 -0.67 4.46 17.53
N SER A 398 0.01 5.33 18.25
CA SER A 398 0.55 5.05 19.58
C SER A 398 -0.16 6.01 20.53
N PRO A 399 -0.88 5.53 21.55
CA PRO A 399 -1.64 6.42 22.42
C PRO A 399 -0.77 7.26 23.37
N ASP A 400 0.50 6.91 23.65
CA ASP A 400 1.20 7.49 24.82
C ASP A 400 2.73 7.75 24.69
N THR A 401 3.35 7.65 23.50
CA THR A 401 4.82 7.85 23.34
C THR A 401 5.21 8.88 22.27
N GLU A 402 6.10 9.81 22.63
CA GLU A 402 6.63 10.83 21.70
C GLU A 402 7.98 10.39 21.10
N VAL A 403 8.01 10.24 19.78
CA VAL A 403 9.20 9.77 19.02
C VAL A 403 9.59 10.75 17.90
N ARG A 404 8.83 11.84 17.72
CA ARG A 404 8.99 12.76 16.56
C ARG A 404 10.00 13.87 16.78
N THR A 405 10.02 14.46 17.98
CA THR A 405 10.83 15.65 18.27
C THR A 405 12.27 15.24 18.50
N TYR A 406 13.22 15.79 17.75
CA TYR A 406 14.64 15.55 18.00
C TYR A 406 15.04 16.08 19.41
N PRO A 407 15.76 15.31 20.24
CA PRO A 407 16.50 14.07 19.95
C PRO A 407 15.75 12.76 20.25
N PHE A 408 14.45 12.78 20.53
CA PHE A 408 13.69 11.56 20.79
C PHE A 408 13.62 10.65 19.54
N GLY A 409 13.75 9.35 19.76
CA GLY A 409 13.83 8.38 18.68
C GLY A 409 14.34 7.02 19.11
N TRP A 410 14.28 6.10 18.15
CA TRP A 410 14.94 4.79 18.23
C TRP A 410 16.28 4.89 17.51
N TYR A 411 17.33 4.42 18.16
CA TYR A 411 18.70 4.52 17.69
C TYR A 411 19.30 3.13 17.58
N GLN A 412 19.99 2.85 16.48
CA GLN A 412 20.69 1.59 16.27
C GLN A 412 22.20 1.80 16.27
N LYS A 413 22.91 0.81 16.81
CA LYS A 413 24.37 0.71 16.72
C LYS A 413 24.78 0.36 15.28
N PRO A 414 25.95 0.79 14.79
CA PRO A 414 26.46 0.35 13.49
C PRO A 414 26.55 -1.18 13.43
N VAL A 415 26.00 -1.76 12.38
CA VAL A 415 25.94 -3.22 12.21
C VAL A 415 27.35 -3.75 11.92
N ALA A 416 27.98 -4.38 12.92
CA ALA A 416 29.24 -5.08 12.74
C ALA A 416 29.02 -6.43 12.04
N GLN A 417 29.99 -6.90 11.25
CA GLN A 417 29.90 -8.21 10.58
C GLN A 417 29.84 -9.39 11.58
N ASN A 418 30.41 -9.20 12.77
CA ASN A 418 30.29 -10.12 13.89
C ASN A 418 29.05 -9.71 14.70
N GLY A 419 28.00 -10.55 14.69
CA GLY A 419 26.76 -10.32 15.43
C GLY A 419 26.95 -10.25 16.95
N ALA A 420 25.83 -10.20 17.69
CA ALA A 420 25.87 -10.20 19.15
C ALA A 420 26.61 -11.45 19.68
N PRO A 421 27.38 -11.35 20.78
CA PRO A 421 28.02 -12.50 21.39
C PRO A 421 27.04 -13.62 21.70
N SER A 422 27.47 -14.88 21.61
CA SER A 422 26.60 -16.06 21.81
C SER A 422 26.05 -16.20 23.24
N PHE A 423 26.59 -15.46 24.21
CA PHE A 423 26.04 -15.41 25.57
C PHE A 423 24.80 -14.51 25.70
N CYS A 424 24.52 -13.68 24.70
CA CYS A 424 23.34 -12.82 24.69
C CYS A 424 22.07 -13.68 24.51
N PRO A 425 20.94 -13.33 25.17
CA PRO A 425 19.71 -14.09 25.02
C PRO A 425 19.24 -14.14 23.56
N PRO A 426 18.83 -15.30 23.04
CA PRO A 426 18.28 -15.39 21.69
C PRO A 426 16.98 -14.58 21.62
N VAL A 427 16.80 -13.89 20.50
CA VAL A 427 15.60 -13.09 20.25
C VAL A 427 14.72 -13.86 19.28
N VAL A 428 13.44 -13.97 19.62
CA VAL A 428 12.44 -14.64 18.79
C VAL A 428 11.52 -13.58 18.20
N LEU A 429 11.17 -13.75 16.91
CA LEU A 429 10.14 -12.93 16.28
C LEU A 429 8.79 -13.15 16.98
N PRO A 430 7.91 -12.13 16.99
CA PRO A 430 6.54 -12.31 17.45
C PRO A 430 5.87 -13.42 16.64
N SER A 431 5.11 -14.27 17.33
CA SER A 431 4.40 -15.39 16.72
C SER A 431 3.33 -14.90 15.74
N LEU A 432 3.29 -15.50 14.55
CA LEU A 432 2.24 -15.28 13.55
C LEU A 432 0.85 -15.56 14.14
N THR A 433 -0.08 -14.62 13.99
CA THR A 433 -1.47 -14.81 14.43
C THR A 433 -2.25 -15.76 13.51
N GLU A 434 -1.88 -15.83 12.23
CA GLU A 434 -2.50 -16.68 11.21
C GLU A 434 -1.43 -17.34 10.33
N LYS A 435 -1.66 -18.59 9.92
CA LYS A 435 -0.74 -19.29 9.01
C LYS A 435 -0.92 -18.77 7.58
N VAL A 436 0.16 -18.32 6.96
CA VAL A 436 0.18 -17.91 5.56
C VAL A 436 0.35 -19.14 4.66
N ALA A 437 -0.59 -19.36 3.74
CA ALA A 437 -0.44 -20.36 2.70
C ALA A 437 0.25 -19.75 1.48
N LEU A 438 1.46 -20.24 1.13
CA LEU A 438 2.24 -19.69 0.02
C LEU A 438 1.52 -19.83 -1.34
N ASP A 439 0.65 -20.85 -1.49
CA ASP A 439 -0.15 -21.08 -2.69
C ASP A 439 -1.16 -19.97 -3.00
N SER A 440 -1.49 -19.12 -2.01
CA SER A 440 -2.32 -17.92 -2.20
C SER A 440 -1.54 -16.71 -2.74
N TRP A 441 -0.23 -16.86 -2.93
CA TRP A 441 0.69 -15.82 -3.40
C TRP A 441 1.38 -16.23 -4.70
N GLN A 442 1.32 -15.37 -5.69
CA GLN A 442 2.09 -15.49 -6.92
C GLN A 442 3.49 -14.91 -6.70
N THR A 443 4.52 -15.74 -6.89
CA THR A 443 5.92 -15.27 -6.92
C THR A 443 6.25 -14.72 -8.30
N LEU A 444 6.87 -13.54 -8.36
CA LEU A 444 7.19 -12.86 -9.61
C LEU A 444 8.70 -12.70 -9.79
N GLY A 445 9.17 -12.82 -11.04
CA GLY A 445 10.57 -12.62 -11.40
C GLY A 445 10.93 -11.15 -11.63
N LEU A 446 12.21 -10.80 -11.52
CA LEU A 446 12.73 -9.45 -11.72
C LEU A 446 12.42 -8.86 -13.11
N SER A 447 12.22 -9.69 -14.13
CA SER A 447 11.85 -9.24 -15.48
C SER A 447 10.41 -8.71 -15.59
N SER A 448 9.59 -8.91 -14.55
CA SER A 448 8.18 -8.48 -14.53
C SER A 448 7.95 -7.16 -13.78
N VAL A 449 9.02 -6.47 -13.37
CA VAL A 449 8.94 -5.26 -12.57
C VAL A 449 9.76 -4.11 -13.16
N VAL A 450 9.34 -2.88 -12.86
CA VAL A 450 10.04 -1.64 -13.24
C VAL A 450 10.14 -0.75 -12.02
N VAL A 451 11.31 -0.15 -11.82
CA VAL A 451 11.55 0.79 -10.72
C VAL A 451 11.03 2.18 -11.09
N ASP A 452 10.15 2.72 -10.24
CA ASP A 452 9.63 4.07 -10.28
C ASP A 452 9.75 4.74 -8.88
N PRO A 453 10.82 5.51 -8.64
CA PRO A 453 11.03 6.21 -7.37
C PRO A 453 9.95 7.25 -7.03
N SER A 454 9.11 7.63 -8.01
CA SER A 454 8.05 8.62 -7.81
C SER A 454 6.82 8.07 -7.08
N ILE A 455 6.69 6.75 -6.94
CA ILE A 455 5.56 6.10 -6.25
C ILE A 455 5.44 6.62 -4.83
N ARG A 456 4.26 7.16 -4.48
CA ARG A 456 3.96 7.67 -3.13
C ARG A 456 3.15 6.71 -2.26
N ASP A 457 2.37 5.83 -2.87
CA ASP A 457 1.52 4.87 -2.16
C ASP A 457 2.30 3.57 -1.93
N PHE A 458 3.14 3.60 -0.91
CA PHE A 458 3.89 2.46 -0.41
C PHE A 458 4.02 2.56 1.11
N ASP A 459 4.16 1.41 1.77
CA ASP A 459 4.40 1.35 3.20
C ASP A 459 5.59 0.44 3.47
N VAL A 460 6.32 0.68 4.55
CA VAL A 460 7.60 0.02 4.81
C VAL A 460 7.63 -0.51 6.24
N ALA A 461 8.03 -1.76 6.36
CA ALA A 461 8.44 -2.37 7.62
C ALA A 461 9.85 -2.94 7.51
N HIS A 462 10.65 -2.75 8.56
CA HIS A 462 11.94 -3.43 8.70
C HIS A 462 11.86 -4.49 9.78
N ILE A 463 12.40 -5.68 9.51
CA ILE A 463 12.61 -6.71 10.51
C ILE A 463 14.10 -6.76 10.82
N SER A 464 14.46 -6.51 12.08
CA SER A 464 15.85 -6.58 12.55
C SER A 464 16.46 -7.96 12.27
N THR A 465 17.66 -8.04 11.68
CA THR A 465 18.34 -9.32 11.46
C THR A 465 18.64 -10.07 12.76
N ALA A 466 18.74 -9.38 13.89
CA ALA A 466 18.91 -10.01 15.20
C ALA A 466 17.71 -10.85 15.65
N ALA A 467 16.51 -10.58 15.10
CA ALA A 467 15.31 -11.37 15.36
C ALA A 467 15.10 -12.49 14.32
N ILE A 468 15.79 -12.44 13.17
CA ILE A 468 15.60 -13.39 12.07
C ILE A 468 16.43 -14.65 12.36
N GLY A 469 15.78 -15.68 12.90
CA GLY A 469 16.36 -17.02 12.97
C GLY A 469 16.30 -17.77 11.62
N ASP A 470 15.26 -17.51 10.84
CA ASP A 470 15.03 -18.06 9.50
C ASP A 470 14.37 -17.01 8.60
N PHE A 471 14.86 -16.87 7.36
CA PHE A 471 14.28 -15.98 6.34
C PHE A 471 12.81 -16.32 6.07
N SER A 472 12.44 -17.61 6.12
CA SER A 472 11.06 -18.05 5.86
C SER A 472 10.06 -17.44 6.85
N ALA A 473 10.42 -17.39 8.14
CA ALA A 473 9.58 -16.82 9.19
C ALA A 473 9.41 -15.30 9.01
N ALA A 474 10.48 -14.60 8.61
CA ALA A 474 10.42 -13.17 8.34
C ALA A 474 9.58 -12.85 7.08
N ARG A 475 9.70 -13.68 6.03
CA ARG A 475 8.84 -13.59 4.85
C ARG A 475 7.37 -13.77 5.21
N ASP A 476 7.05 -14.82 5.95
CA ASP A 476 5.67 -15.15 6.29
C ASP A 476 5.04 -14.07 7.20
N LEU A 477 5.82 -13.43 8.07
CA LEU A 477 5.38 -12.26 8.84
C LEU A 477 4.95 -11.12 7.91
N CYS A 478 5.79 -10.72 6.96
CA CYS A 478 5.46 -9.65 6.03
C CYS A 478 4.25 -9.99 5.15
N LEU A 479 4.15 -11.23 4.66
CA LEU A 479 2.99 -11.67 3.87
C LEU A 479 1.71 -11.70 4.71
N SER A 480 1.80 -12.05 6.00
CA SER A 480 0.63 -12.07 6.90
C SER A 480 0.07 -10.66 7.10
N GLU A 481 0.93 -9.64 7.27
CA GLU A 481 0.50 -8.24 7.38
C GLU A 481 -0.23 -7.78 6.12
N CYS A 482 0.34 -8.01 4.93
CA CYS A 482 -0.34 -7.65 3.68
C CYS A 482 -1.65 -8.44 3.48
N SER A 483 -1.72 -9.70 3.91
CA SER A 483 -2.93 -10.53 3.79
C SER A 483 -4.14 -9.94 4.54
N ARG A 484 -3.89 -9.38 5.74
CA ARG A 484 -4.91 -8.75 6.61
C ARG A 484 -5.52 -7.49 6.01
N HIS A 485 -4.82 -6.81 5.11
CA HIS A 485 -5.25 -5.55 4.52
C HIS A 485 -5.65 -5.70 3.06
N GLN A 486 -6.93 -5.49 2.72
CA GLN A 486 -7.41 -5.57 1.33
C GLN A 486 -6.71 -4.58 0.38
N ALA A 487 -6.26 -3.44 0.90
CA ALA A 487 -5.55 -2.43 0.11
C ALA A 487 -4.16 -2.90 -0.35
N CYS A 488 -3.54 -3.86 0.34
CA CYS A 488 -2.24 -4.39 0.01
C CYS A 488 -2.37 -5.55 -0.99
N GLN A 489 -1.66 -5.45 -2.12
CA GLN A 489 -1.70 -6.43 -3.21
C GLN A 489 -0.32 -7.01 -3.53
N VAL A 490 0.74 -6.24 -3.33
CA VAL A 490 2.12 -6.66 -3.60
C VAL A 490 2.97 -6.44 -2.36
N THR A 491 3.78 -7.44 -2.02
CA THR A 491 4.79 -7.38 -0.97
C THR A 491 6.15 -7.70 -1.58
N THR A 492 7.13 -6.82 -1.35
CA THR A 492 8.50 -7.03 -1.81
C THR A 492 9.46 -7.08 -0.63
N LEU A 493 10.44 -7.98 -0.69
CA LEU A 493 11.42 -8.16 0.37
C LEU A 493 12.84 -8.02 -0.19
N GLN A 494 13.65 -7.24 0.51
CA GLN A 494 15.05 -7.01 0.20
C GLN A 494 15.89 -7.11 1.48
N THR A 495 16.88 -7.99 1.48
CA THR A 495 17.83 -8.09 2.59
C THR A 495 18.80 -6.92 2.54
N ARG A 496 18.90 -6.17 3.65
CA ARG A 496 19.86 -5.08 3.84
C ARG A 496 20.76 -5.36 5.05
N PRO A 497 21.93 -4.72 5.18
CA PRO A 497 22.74 -4.83 6.39
C PRO A 497 21.91 -4.43 7.62
N GLY A 498 21.72 -5.37 8.56
CA GLY A 498 20.99 -5.14 9.82
C GLY A 498 19.47 -5.34 9.78
N ALA A 499 18.84 -5.43 8.60
CA ALA A 499 17.40 -5.62 8.51
C ALA A 499 16.93 -6.31 7.21
N LEU A 500 15.83 -7.05 7.29
CA LEU A 500 15.02 -7.39 6.12
C LEU A 500 14.01 -6.27 5.88
N ARG A 501 14.10 -5.60 4.73
CA ARG A 501 13.19 -4.54 4.34
C ARG A 501 12.00 -5.13 3.59
N CYS A 502 10.82 -5.03 4.19
CA CYS A 502 9.54 -5.37 3.59
C CYS A 502 8.85 -4.09 3.13
N VAL A 503 8.50 -4.03 1.84
CA VAL A 503 7.76 -2.91 1.25
C VAL A 503 6.43 -3.44 0.73
N PHE A 504 5.38 -2.71 1.04
CA PHE A 504 4.01 -3.03 0.69
C PHE A 504 3.50 -2.04 -0.34
N TYR A 505 2.76 -2.55 -1.33
CA TYR A 505 2.18 -1.74 -2.39
C TYR A 505 0.72 -2.11 -2.63
N ALA A 506 -0.04 -1.13 -3.11
CA ALA A 506 -1.34 -1.37 -3.74
C ALA A 506 -1.18 -2.08 -5.10
N ASP A 507 -2.25 -2.15 -5.87
CA ASP A 507 -2.22 -2.64 -7.25
C ASP A 507 -1.46 -1.62 -8.15
N THR A 508 -0.16 -1.83 -8.37
CA THR A 508 0.73 -0.88 -9.09
C THR A 508 1.02 -1.29 -10.54
N HIS A 509 0.14 -2.08 -11.14
CA HIS A 509 0.33 -2.59 -12.49
C HIS A 509 0.36 -1.45 -13.52
N ILE A 510 1.31 -1.53 -14.44
CA ILE A 510 1.32 -0.75 -15.67
C ILE A 510 1.31 -1.73 -16.84
N CYS A 511 0.41 -1.51 -17.79
CA CYS A 511 0.30 -2.35 -18.98
C CYS A 511 0.51 -1.49 -20.22
N THR A 512 1.38 -1.96 -21.11
CA THR A 512 1.51 -1.44 -22.46
C THR A 512 0.73 -2.36 -23.38
N HIS A 513 -0.30 -1.82 -24.02
CA HIS A 513 -1.08 -2.56 -25.01
C HIS A 513 -0.57 -2.22 -26.41
N SER A 514 -0.33 -3.26 -27.21
CA SER A 514 -0.07 -3.18 -28.64
C SER A 514 -0.99 -4.15 -29.37
N LEU A 515 -1.03 -4.06 -30.72
CA LEU A 515 -1.79 -5.01 -31.52
C LEU A 515 -1.23 -6.44 -31.47
N GLN A 516 0.09 -6.58 -31.24
CA GLN A 516 0.79 -7.88 -31.28
C GLN A 516 0.82 -8.58 -29.92
N ALA A 517 0.89 -7.81 -28.82
CA ALA A 517 0.96 -8.33 -27.47
C ALA A 517 0.49 -7.30 -26.44
N GLN A 518 -0.01 -7.80 -25.32
CA GLN A 518 -0.16 -7.03 -24.09
C GLN A 518 0.98 -7.41 -23.14
N TYR A 519 1.73 -6.41 -22.70
CA TYR A 519 2.78 -6.59 -21.70
C TYR A 519 2.46 -5.78 -20.46
N CYS A 520 2.47 -6.43 -19.30
CA CYS A 520 2.18 -5.79 -18.02
C CYS A 520 3.33 -6.03 -17.06
N GLN A 521 3.72 -4.97 -16.35
CA GLN A 521 4.75 -4.99 -15.32
C GLN A 521 4.23 -4.37 -14.03
N LEU A 522 4.85 -4.70 -12.91
CA LEU A 522 4.62 -4.02 -11.64
C LEU A 522 5.54 -2.82 -11.50
N LEU A 523 4.99 -1.69 -11.07
CA LEU A 523 5.79 -0.55 -10.65
C LEU A 523 6.19 -0.73 -9.18
N LEU A 524 7.48 -0.70 -8.90
CA LEU A 524 8.05 -0.75 -7.55
C LEU A 524 8.84 0.53 -7.27
N ARG A 525 8.84 1.00 -6.04
CA ARG A 525 9.60 2.23 -5.69
C ARG A 525 11.10 2.00 -5.75
N GLU A 526 11.52 0.80 -5.37
CA GLU A 526 12.91 0.36 -5.29
C GLU A 526 13.03 -1.11 -5.68
N GLU A 527 14.24 -1.53 -6.04
CA GLU A 527 14.51 -2.94 -6.40
C GLU A 527 14.38 -3.86 -5.18
N ALA A 528 13.87 -5.06 -5.42
CA ALA A 528 13.71 -6.08 -4.39
C ALA A 528 14.00 -7.47 -4.95
N THR A 529 14.57 -8.33 -4.11
CA THR A 529 14.97 -9.70 -4.51
C THR A 529 13.79 -10.64 -4.59
N TYR A 530 12.82 -10.51 -3.68
CA TYR A 530 11.65 -11.37 -3.60
C TYR A 530 10.38 -10.53 -3.76
N ILE A 531 9.54 -10.91 -4.71
CA ILE A 531 8.31 -10.18 -5.05
C ILE A 531 7.15 -11.17 -5.00
N TYR A 532 6.18 -10.86 -4.13
CA TYR A 532 4.99 -11.66 -3.91
C TYR A 532 3.76 -10.82 -4.22
N ARG A 533 2.85 -11.36 -5.03
CA ARG A 533 1.58 -10.73 -5.38
C ARG A 533 0.43 -11.61 -4.88
N LYS A 534 -0.57 -10.99 -4.27
CA LYS A 534 -1.78 -11.67 -3.81
C LYS A 534 -2.57 -12.16 -5.03
N LEU A 535 -2.97 -13.42 -5.04
CA LEU A 535 -3.88 -13.92 -6.07
C LEU A 535 -5.29 -13.35 -5.81
N SER A 536 -5.84 -12.64 -6.80
CA SER A 536 -7.17 -12.06 -6.70
C SER A 536 -8.20 -13.19 -6.61
N THR A 537 -8.92 -13.31 -5.49
CA THR A 537 -10.12 -14.14 -5.43
C THR A 537 -11.23 -13.43 -6.22
N PRO A 538 -11.81 -14.05 -7.25
CA PRO A 538 -12.92 -13.46 -7.94
C PRO A 538 -14.08 -13.26 -6.95
N ARG A 539 -14.59 -12.02 -6.81
CA ARG A 539 -15.74 -11.71 -5.94
C ARG A 539 -17.07 -12.24 -6.51
N LEU A 540 -17.07 -12.65 -7.77
CA LEU A 540 -18.21 -13.25 -8.45
C LEU A 540 -18.21 -14.75 -8.17
N GLY A 541 -19.36 -15.29 -7.73
CA GLY A 541 -19.48 -16.73 -7.44
C GLY A 541 -19.28 -17.55 -8.71
N PHE A 542 -18.13 -18.21 -8.85
CA PHE A 542 -17.85 -19.13 -9.95
C PHE A 542 -18.46 -20.51 -9.66
N GLY A 543 -19.79 -20.58 -9.74
CA GLY A 543 -20.53 -21.83 -9.92
C GLY A 543 -20.96 -21.95 -11.38
N THR A 544 -20.38 -22.92 -12.10
CA THR A 544 -20.70 -23.37 -13.47
C THR A 544 -21.66 -22.50 -14.31
N SER A 545 -21.04 -21.57 -15.05
CA SER A 545 -21.43 -20.91 -16.32
C SER A 545 -22.11 -19.53 -16.33
N VAL A 546 -22.65 -18.99 -15.22
CA VAL A 546 -23.36 -17.69 -15.25
C VAL A 546 -22.83 -16.76 -14.16
N PRO A 547 -22.21 -15.60 -14.50
CA PRO A 547 -21.76 -14.65 -13.50
C PRO A 547 -22.96 -14.07 -12.75
N SER A 548 -22.87 -14.01 -11.41
CA SER A 548 -23.94 -13.48 -10.57
C SER A 548 -23.42 -12.48 -9.54
N VAL A 549 -24.23 -11.45 -9.25
CA VAL A 549 -23.94 -10.40 -8.27
C VAL A 549 -25.14 -10.20 -7.36
N THR A 550 -24.91 -10.11 -6.06
CA THR A 550 -25.96 -9.79 -5.08
C THR A 550 -26.07 -8.28 -4.89
N ILE A 551 -27.26 -7.73 -5.10
CA ILE A 551 -27.63 -6.32 -4.96
C ILE A 551 -28.57 -6.19 -3.77
N ALA A 552 -28.09 -5.69 -2.63
CA ALA A 552 -28.95 -5.42 -1.49
C ALA A 552 -29.70 -4.09 -1.68
N PRO A 553 -31.02 -4.01 -1.36
CA PRO A 553 -31.90 -5.04 -0.78
C PRO A 553 -32.66 -5.91 -1.81
N HIS A 554 -32.38 -5.78 -3.10
CA HIS A 554 -33.17 -6.40 -4.18
C HIS A 554 -33.02 -7.93 -4.27
N GLY A 555 -31.82 -8.44 -4.57
CA GLY A 555 -31.62 -9.85 -4.86
C GLY A 555 -30.39 -10.11 -5.72
N GLN A 556 -30.46 -11.05 -6.66
CA GLN A 556 -29.33 -11.44 -7.51
C GLN A 556 -29.52 -11.01 -8.97
N LEU A 557 -28.48 -10.43 -9.56
CA LEU A 557 -28.37 -10.25 -10.99
C LEU A 557 -27.69 -11.47 -11.61
N LEU A 558 -28.26 -12.00 -12.69
CA LEU A 558 -27.71 -13.10 -13.47
C LEU A 558 -27.20 -12.54 -14.81
N GLY A 559 -25.89 -12.36 -14.93
CA GLY A 559 -25.23 -11.82 -16.12
C GLY A 559 -24.84 -12.88 -17.13
N ARG A 560 -23.98 -12.53 -18.09
CA ARG A 560 -23.32 -13.47 -19.02
C ARG A 560 -21.82 -13.19 -19.08
N SER A 561 -21.03 -14.19 -19.39
CA SER A 561 -19.59 -14.03 -19.63
C SER A 561 -19.31 -14.06 -21.13
N GLN A 562 -18.44 -13.18 -21.62
CA GLN A 562 -18.01 -13.16 -23.02
C GLN A 562 -16.50 -12.91 -23.13
N ALA A 563 -15.81 -13.76 -23.89
CA ALA A 563 -14.42 -13.51 -24.27
C ALA A 563 -14.36 -12.51 -25.44
N ILE A 564 -13.57 -11.46 -25.28
CA ILE A 564 -13.32 -10.43 -26.30
C ILE A 564 -11.86 -10.43 -26.72
N GLN A 565 -11.60 -10.04 -27.96
CA GLN A 565 -10.27 -9.96 -28.54
C GLN A 565 -9.80 -8.52 -28.68
N VAL A 566 -8.62 -8.19 -28.15
CA VAL A 566 -7.94 -6.91 -28.36
C VAL A 566 -6.54 -7.20 -28.87
N GLY A 567 -6.28 -6.90 -30.14
CA GLY A 567 -5.08 -7.36 -30.83
C GLY A 567 -5.05 -8.89 -30.94
N THR A 568 -4.00 -9.53 -30.44
CA THR A 568 -3.86 -11.00 -30.37
C THR A 568 -4.36 -11.61 -29.07
N SER A 569 -4.65 -10.79 -28.05
CA SER A 569 -4.96 -11.25 -26.69
C SER A 569 -6.47 -11.37 -26.46
N TRP A 570 -6.87 -12.41 -25.73
CA TRP A 570 -8.25 -12.65 -25.33
C TRP A 570 -8.46 -12.32 -23.85
N LYS A 571 -9.58 -11.67 -23.52
CA LYS A 571 -10.00 -11.39 -22.15
C LYS A 571 -11.45 -11.73 -21.94
N GLN A 572 -11.76 -12.39 -20.82
CA GLN A 572 -13.13 -12.69 -20.41
C GLN A 572 -13.74 -11.48 -19.70
N VAL A 573 -14.87 -10.97 -20.16
CA VAL A 573 -15.60 -9.87 -19.52
C VAL A 573 -16.98 -10.37 -19.08
N ASP A 574 -17.31 -10.14 -17.82
CA ASP A 574 -18.63 -10.42 -17.28
C ASP A 574 -19.55 -9.22 -17.58
N GLN A 575 -20.64 -9.50 -18.29
CA GLN A 575 -21.59 -8.52 -18.82
C GLN A 575 -22.94 -8.69 -18.13
N PHE A 576 -23.42 -7.65 -17.46
CA PHE A 576 -24.76 -7.56 -16.89
C PHE A 576 -25.56 -6.55 -17.71
N LEU A 577 -26.32 -7.05 -18.68
CA LEU A 577 -27.01 -6.25 -19.67
C LEU A 577 -28.48 -6.05 -19.28
N GLY A 578 -29.00 -4.83 -19.39
CA GLY A 578 -30.41 -4.57 -19.12
C GLY A 578 -30.79 -4.58 -17.64
N VAL A 579 -29.94 -4.02 -16.78
CA VAL A 579 -30.17 -3.88 -15.33
C VAL A 579 -31.05 -2.66 -15.07
N PRO A 580 -32.25 -2.80 -14.48
CA PRO A 580 -33.14 -1.67 -14.24
C PRO A 580 -32.60 -0.79 -13.11
N TYR A 581 -32.58 0.52 -13.33
CA TYR A 581 -32.24 1.50 -12.29
C TYR A 581 -33.44 2.37 -11.86
N ALA A 582 -34.53 2.34 -12.63
CA ALA A 582 -35.78 3.05 -12.34
C ALA A 582 -36.97 2.24 -12.87
N ALA A 583 -38.17 2.58 -12.39
CA ALA A 583 -39.41 2.00 -12.87
C ALA A 583 -39.71 2.46 -14.31
N PRO A 584 -40.30 1.60 -15.16
CA PRO A 584 -40.67 1.97 -16.52
C PRO A 584 -41.62 3.19 -16.53
N PRO A 585 -41.28 4.29 -17.23
CA PRO A 585 -42.08 5.52 -17.23
C PRO A 585 -43.27 5.44 -18.20
N LEU A 586 -44.08 4.38 -18.06
CA LEU A 586 -45.19 4.06 -18.96
C LEU A 586 -46.49 4.76 -18.53
N ALA A 587 -47.33 5.11 -19.51
CA ALA A 587 -48.69 5.62 -19.32
C ALA A 587 -48.80 6.74 -18.26
N GLY A 588 -49.39 6.46 -17.09
CA GLY A 588 -49.58 7.45 -16.02
C GLY A 588 -48.29 8.00 -15.42
N SER A 589 -47.19 7.25 -15.50
CA SER A 589 -45.84 7.65 -15.06
C SER A 589 -45.06 8.40 -16.15
N ARG A 590 -45.60 8.50 -17.37
CA ARG A 590 -45.05 9.36 -18.42
C ARG A 590 -45.07 10.82 -17.93
N PHE A 591 -44.02 11.57 -18.28
CA PHE A 591 -43.87 12.97 -17.91
C PHE A 591 -43.79 13.20 -16.39
N ARG A 592 -43.03 12.32 -15.72
CA ARG A 592 -42.72 12.39 -14.28
C ARG A 592 -41.25 12.01 -14.04
N ALA A 593 -40.75 12.38 -12.87
CA ALA A 593 -39.44 11.98 -12.38
C ALA A 593 -39.32 10.43 -12.34
N PRO A 594 -38.11 9.87 -12.52
CA PRO A 594 -37.90 8.43 -12.38
C PRO A 594 -38.24 7.99 -10.96
N GLU A 595 -39.04 6.93 -10.86
CA GLU A 595 -39.37 6.29 -9.58
C GLU A 595 -38.44 5.09 -9.35
N PRO A 596 -37.98 4.81 -8.12
CA PRO A 596 -37.19 3.61 -7.85
C PRO A 596 -37.98 2.33 -8.15
N LEU A 597 -37.35 1.38 -8.84
CA LEU A 597 -37.93 0.05 -9.06
C LEU A 597 -37.48 -0.92 -7.94
N ASN A 598 -38.41 -1.31 -7.08
CA ASN A 598 -38.19 -2.33 -6.07
C ASN A 598 -38.50 -3.71 -6.65
N TRP A 599 -37.48 -4.45 -7.07
CA TRP A 599 -37.60 -5.84 -7.49
C TRP A 599 -36.96 -6.76 -6.46
N THR A 600 -37.47 -8.00 -6.35
CA THR A 600 -36.93 -9.02 -5.45
C THR A 600 -36.70 -10.34 -6.18
N GLY A 601 -35.69 -11.10 -5.78
CA GLY A 601 -35.37 -12.41 -6.37
C GLY A 601 -34.21 -12.34 -7.37
N SER A 602 -34.34 -12.99 -8.53
CA SER A 602 -33.28 -13.04 -9.55
C SER A 602 -33.69 -12.31 -10.82
N TRP A 603 -32.86 -11.37 -11.28
CA TRP A 603 -33.07 -10.63 -12.54
C TRP A 603 -32.13 -11.14 -13.63
N ALA A 604 -32.69 -11.58 -14.76
CA ALA A 604 -31.92 -12.02 -15.92
C ALA A 604 -31.35 -10.80 -16.68
N ALA A 605 -30.08 -10.51 -16.45
CA ALA A 605 -29.31 -9.42 -17.04
C ALA A 605 -28.39 -9.91 -18.18
N THR A 606 -28.93 -10.67 -19.13
CA THR A 606 -28.14 -11.34 -20.19
C THR A 606 -28.33 -10.77 -21.59
N LYS A 607 -29.33 -9.90 -21.78
CA LYS A 607 -29.68 -9.32 -23.08
C LYS A 607 -29.82 -7.79 -22.98
N PRO A 608 -29.41 -7.04 -24.01
CA PRO A 608 -29.69 -5.61 -24.08
C PRO A 608 -31.20 -5.34 -24.04
N ARG A 609 -31.58 -4.19 -23.48
CA ARG A 609 -32.97 -3.70 -23.46
C ARG A 609 -33.17 -2.64 -24.55
N ALA A 610 -34.44 -2.30 -24.79
CA ALA A 610 -34.80 -1.30 -25.79
C ALA A 610 -34.21 0.08 -25.44
N SER A 611 -33.81 0.84 -26.47
CA SER A 611 -33.39 2.23 -26.32
C SER A 611 -34.61 3.16 -26.25
N CYS A 612 -34.39 4.38 -25.76
CA CYS A 612 -35.47 5.37 -25.66
C CYS A 612 -35.90 5.87 -27.05
N TRP A 613 -37.15 6.31 -27.17
CA TRP A 613 -37.63 7.02 -28.35
C TRP A 613 -36.81 8.30 -28.61
N GLN A 614 -36.37 8.48 -29.85
CA GLN A 614 -35.59 9.64 -30.29
C GLN A 614 -36.22 10.28 -31.55
N PRO A 615 -36.12 11.61 -31.73
CA PRO A 615 -36.56 12.26 -32.96
C PRO A 615 -35.92 11.63 -34.21
N GLY A 616 -36.73 11.29 -35.21
CA GLY A 616 -36.26 10.65 -36.45
C GLY A 616 -36.26 9.12 -36.45
N VAL A 617 -36.62 8.46 -35.33
CA VAL A 617 -36.85 7.00 -35.33
C VAL A 617 -37.95 6.63 -36.34
N ARG A 618 -37.65 5.69 -37.23
CA ARG A 618 -38.54 5.24 -38.31
C ARG A 618 -39.73 4.42 -37.79
N THR A 619 -40.86 4.54 -38.47
CA THR A 619 -42.08 3.75 -38.23
C THR A 619 -42.30 2.72 -39.35
N PRO A 620 -42.70 1.46 -39.04
CA PRO A 620 -42.95 0.92 -37.71
C PRO A 620 -41.64 0.75 -36.90
N ALA A 621 -41.71 1.11 -35.62
CA ALA A 621 -40.53 1.02 -34.77
C ALA A 621 -40.12 -0.44 -34.56
N SER A 622 -38.82 -0.69 -34.58
CA SER A 622 -38.28 -2.00 -34.20
C SER A 622 -38.66 -2.33 -32.76
N SER A 623 -38.70 -3.62 -32.41
CA SER A 623 -38.90 -4.08 -31.02
C SER A 623 -37.80 -3.63 -30.04
N ARG A 624 -36.83 -2.82 -30.51
CA ARG A 624 -35.66 -2.33 -29.77
C ARG A 624 -35.74 -0.85 -29.41
N VAL A 625 -36.86 -0.18 -29.66
CA VAL A 625 -37.15 1.17 -29.16
C VAL A 625 -38.40 1.13 -28.30
N SER A 626 -38.34 1.72 -27.11
CA SER A 626 -39.44 1.73 -26.13
C SER A 626 -39.36 2.94 -25.20
N GLU A 627 -40.48 3.26 -24.54
CA GLU A 627 -40.46 4.18 -23.39
C GLU A 627 -39.87 3.50 -22.14
N ASP A 628 -39.96 2.17 -22.07
CA ASP A 628 -39.26 1.36 -21.07
C ASP A 628 -37.80 1.16 -21.49
N CYS A 629 -36.98 2.19 -21.21
CA CYS A 629 -35.58 2.26 -21.63
C CYS A 629 -34.60 2.62 -20.49
N LEU A 630 -35.08 2.70 -19.23
CA LEU A 630 -34.28 3.12 -18.07
C LEU A 630 -33.46 1.94 -17.50
N TYR A 631 -32.50 1.48 -18.30
CA TYR A 631 -31.63 0.35 -18.00
C TYR A 631 -30.13 0.71 -18.09
N LEU A 632 -29.33 -0.01 -17.31
CA LEU A 632 -27.87 0.00 -17.34
C LEU A 632 -27.34 -1.28 -18.00
N ASN A 633 -26.18 -1.18 -18.63
CA ASN A 633 -25.35 -2.33 -18.97
C ASN A 633 -24.00 -2.19 -18.25
N VAL A 634 -23.65 -3.15 -17.41
CA VAL A 634 -22.43 -3.15 -16.60
C VAL A 634 -21.44 -4.17 -17.16
N PHE A 635 -20.24 -3.71 -17.52
CA PHE A 635 -19.16 -4.50 -18.08
C PHE A 635 -18.02 -4.59 -17.07
N VAL A 636 -17.73 -5.80 -16.58
CA VAL A 636 -16.74 -6.07 -15.53
C VAL A 636 -15.63 -6.94 -16.10
N PRO A 637 -14.38 -6.44 -16.22
CA PRO A 637 -13.25 -7.23 -16.70
C PRO A 637 -12.77 -8.24 -15.64
N PRO A 638 -11.97 -9.25 -16.01
CA PRO A 638 -11.52 -10.28 -15.08
C PRO A 638 -10.35 -9.74 -14.25
N ASN A 639 -10.14 -10.28 -13.05
CA ASN A 639 -9.04 -9.86 -12.16
C ASN A 639 -9.00 -8.34 -11.91
N LEU A 640 -10.19 -7.75 -11.73
CA LEU A 640 -10.38 -6.33 -11.49
C LEU A 640 -9.57 -5.88 -10.27
N ALA A 641 -8.92 -4.71 -10.38
CA ALA A 641 -8.25 -4.10 -9.23
C ALA A 641 -9.26 -3.88 -8.09
N PRO A 642 -8.90 -4.12 -6.82
CA PRO A 642 -9.75 -3.75 -5.69
C PRO A 642 -10.11 -2.25 -5.77
N ASN A 643 -11.38 -1.90 -5.52
CA ASN A 643 -11.86 -0.53 -5.60
C ASN A 643 -11.57 0.10 -6.98
N ALA A 644 -12.04 -0.56 -8.04
CA ALA A 644 -11.79 -0.14 -9.40
C ALA A 644 -12.51 1.16 -9.77
N SER A 645 -11.92 1.91 -10.70
CA SER A 645 -12.58 3.08 -11.28
C SER A 645 -13.76 2.68 -12.15
N VAL A 646 -14.76 3.54 -12.21
CA VAL A 646 -16.03 3.28 -12.90
C VAL A 646 -16.27 4.39 -13.91
N LEU A 647 -16.59 4.04 -15.15
CA LEU A 647 -17.11 4.95 -16.17
C LEU A 647 -18.61 4.77 -16.30
N VAL A 648 -19.39 5.85 -16.18
CA VAL A 648 -20.82 5.87 -16.49
C VAL A 648 -21.02 6.67 -17.77
N PHE A 649 -21.35 5.99 -18.86
CA PHE A 649 -21.49 6.54 -20.20
C PHE A 649 -22.96 6.62 -20.60
N PHE A 650 -23.51 7.84 -20.66
CA PHE A 650 -24.89 8.09 -21.04
C PHE A 650 -25.02 8.13 -22.56
N HIS A 651 -25.79 7.20 -23.13
CA HIS A 651 -25.99 7.08 -24.57
C HIS A 651 -27.29 6.34 -24.91
N ASN A 652 -28.02 6.87 -25.88
CA ASN A 652 -29.19 6.22 -26.49
C ASN A 652 -28.88 5.96 -27.96
N THR A 653 -29.38 4.86 -28.50
CA THR A 653 -29.00 4.34 -29.82
C THR A 653 -30.19 4.49 -30.76
N MET A 654 -30.00 5.04 -31.97
CA MET A 654 -31.10 5.30 -32.91
C MET A 654 -31.55 4.03 -33.66
N GLU A 655 -30.61 3.19 -34.10
CA GLU A 655 -30.90 1.96 -34.83
C GLU A 655 -29.95 0.85 -34.35
N ALA A 656 -30.51 -0.27 -33.92
CA ALA A 656 -29.70 -1.46 -33.64
C ALA A 656 -29.56 -2.28 -34.93
N ARG A 657 -28.35 -2.79 -35.19
CA ARG A 657 -28.14 -3.75 -36.30
C ARG A 657 -29.06 -4.97 -36.15
N ASP A 658 -29.59 -5.43 -37.27
CA ASP A 658 -30.33 -6.69 -37.36
C ASP A 658 -29.45 -7.86 -36.87
N GLY A 659 -29.95 -8.61 -35.89
CA GLY A 659 -29.24 -9.71 -35.22
C GLY A 659 -29.52 -9.76 -33.71
N GLU A 660 -30.11 -10.85 -33.22
CA GLU A 660 -30.53 -11.00 -31.82
C GLU A 660 -29.33 -10.84 -30.85
N GLY A 661 -29.44 -9.94 -29.86
CA GLY A 661 -28.45 -9.81 -28.77
C GLY A 661 -27.24 -8.89 -29.02
N SER A 662 -27.21 -8.13 -30.13
CA SER A 662 -26.14 -7.16 -30.43
C SER A 662 -26.29 -5.85 -29.63
N LEU A 663 -25.23 -5.43 -28.93
CA LEU A 663 -25.14 -4.12 -28.29
C LEU A 663 -24.74 -3.07 -29.34
N ALA A 664 -25.43 -1.94 -29.37
CA ALA A 664 -25.04 -0.82 -30.24
C ALA A 664 -23.76 -0.12 -29.74
N LEU A 665 -23.51 -0.15 -28.43
CA LEU A 665 -22.29 0.33 -27.80
C LEU A 665 -21.78 -0.70 -26.78
N ASP A 666 -20.72 -1.43 -27.13
CA ASP A 666 -20.11 -2.42 -26.26
C ASP A 666 -18.96 -1.81 -25.45
N GLY A 667 -19.19 -1.59 -24.15
CA GLY A 667 -18.20 -1.05 -23.23
C GLY A 667 -17.12 -2.03 -22.79
N SER A 668 -17.21 -3.31 -23.19
CA SER A 668 -16.30 -4.36 -22.74
C SER A 668 -14.85 -4.14 -23.17
N PHE A 669 -14.63 -3.56 -24.36
CA PHE A 669 -13.29 -3.28 -24.88
C PHE A 669 -12.53 -2.26 -24.03
N LEU A 670 -13.18 -1.15 -23.66
CA LEU A 670 -12.57 -0.16 -22.78
C LEU A 670 -12.40 -0.71 -21.36
N ALA A 671 -13.38 -1.46 -20.85
CA ALA A 671 -13.30 -2.13 -19.56
C ALA A 671 -12.07 -3.05 -19.47
N ALA A 672 -11.87 -3.90 -20.47
CA ALA A 672 -10.78 -4.87 -20.51
C ALA A 672 -9.41 -4.23 -20.79
N THR A 673 -9.35 -3.17 -21.59
CA THR A 673 -8.11 -2.44 -21.88
C THR A 673 -7.68 -1.59 -20.69
N GLY A 674 -8.63 -0.91 -20.06
CA GLY A 674 -8.37 0.01 -18.95
C GLY A 674 -8.28 -0.63 -17.57
N ASN A 675 -8.72 -1.88 -17.41
CA ASN A 675 -8.94 -2.55 -16.13
C ASN A 675 -9.85 -1.71 -15.20
N LEU A 676 -11.03 -1.35 -15.72
CA LEU A 676 -12.03 -0.51 -15.07
C LEU A 676 -13.43 -1.04 -15.38
N ILE A 677 -14.43 -0.65 -14.57
CA ILE A 677 -15.83 -1.01 -14.86
C ILE A 677 -16.41 0.04 -15.81
N VAL A 678 -17.05 -0.41 -16.88
CA VAL A 678 -17.84 0.47 -17.77
C VAL A 678 -19.32 0.20 -17.53
N VAL A 679 -20.10 1.26 -17.36
CA VAL A 679 -21.55 1.24 -17.26
C VAL A 679 -22.10 2.10 -18.40
N THR A 680 -22.85 1.52 -19.33
CA THR A 680 -23.62 2.31 -20.31
C THR A 680 -25.05 2.47 -19.83
N ALA A 681 -25.63 3.66 -19.99
CA ALA A 681 -26.92 4.00 -19.41
C ALA A 681 -27.82 4.71 -20.44
N GLY A 682 -29.03 4.19 -20.61
CA GLY A 682 -30.10 4.86 -21.34
C GLY A 682 -30.81 5.89 -20.46
N TYR A 683 -31.32 6.97 -21.06
CA TYR A 683 -32.05 8.04 -20.36
C TYR A 683 -33.06 8.69 -21.31
N ARG A 684 -34.20 9.20 -20.82
CA ARG A 684 -35.20 9.77 -21.72
C ARG A 684 -34.69 11.02 -22.45
N VAL A 685 -34.94 11.08 -23.76
CA VAL A 685 -34.65 12.23 -24.64
C VAL A 685 -35.91 12.69 -25.37
N GLY A 686 -35.82 13.80 -26.11
CA GLY A 686 -36.95 14.37 -26.84
C GLY A 686 -38.09 14.78 -25.90
N VAL A 687 -39.33 14.72 -26.41
CA VAL A 687 -40.53 15.07 -25.64
C VAL A 687 -40.68 14.22 -24.37
N PHE A 688 -40.30 12.94 -24.40
CA PHE A 688 -40.48 12.02 -23.28
C PHE A 688 -39.65 12.39 -22.04
N GLY A 689 -38.50 13.03 -22.25
CA GLY A 689 -37.59 13.44 -21.18
C GLY A 689 -37.66 14.92 -20.80
N PHE A 690 -38.12 15.79 -21.72
CA PHE A 690 -37.90 17.23 -21.61
C PHE A 690 -39.13 18.09 -21.91
N LEU A 691 -40.34 17.51 -21.95
CA LEU A 691 -41.58 18.32 -21.98
C LEU A 691 -41.68 19.15 -20.69
N SER A 692 -41.84 20.47 -20.83
CA SER A 692 -42.10 21.37 -19.70
C SER A 692 -43.27 22.28 -20.04
N SER A 693 -44.14 22.52 -19.06
CA SER A 693 -45.25 23.46 -19.17
C SER A 693 -44.95 24.81 -18.51
N GLY A 694 -43.72 25.01 -17.99
CA GLY A 694 -43.33 26.17 -17.18
C GLY A 694 -44.09 26.32 -15.85
N SER A 695 -44.96 25.38 -15.49
CA SER A 695 -45.66 25.31 -14.20
C SER A 695 -45.17 24.12 -13.36
N GLY A 696 -45.40 24.15 -12.05
CA GLY A 696 -44.83 23.17 -11.11
C GLY A 696 -45.26 21.71 -11.27
N GLU A 697 -46.34 21.43 -12.02
CA GLU A 697 -46.84 20.06 -12.26
C GLU A 697 -46.03 19.28 -13.30
N VAL A 698 -45.52 19.96 -14.33
CA VAL A 698 -44.72 19.40 -15.42
C VAL A 698 -43.44 20.23 -15.52
N SER A 699 -42.56 20.02 -14.54
CA SER A 699 -41.34 20.81 -14.36
C SER A 699 -40.38 20.78 -15.56
N GLY A 700 -40.42 19.71 -16.36
CA GLY A 700 -39.34 19.36 -17.28
C GLY A 700 -38.18 18.68 -16.57
N ASN A 701 -37.08 18.48 -17.30
CA ASN A 701 -35.82 17.89 -16.81
C ASN A 701 -35.86 16.39 -16.41
N TRP A 702 -36.87 15.60 -16.79
CA TRP A 702 -36.92 14.20 -16.37
C TRP A 702 -35.77 13.37 -16.92
N GLY A 703 -35.30 13.64 -18.14
CA GLY A 703 -34.10 13.00 -18.69
C GLY A 703 -32.83 13.32 -17.87
N LEU A 704 -32.72 14.50 -17.27
CA LEU A 704 -31.62 14.83 -16.35
C LEU A 704 -31.77 14.07 -15.02
N LEU A 705 -32.99 13.96 -14.50
CA LEU A 705 -33.26 13.22 -13.28
C LEU A 705 -33.05 11.70 -13.47
N ASP A 706 -33.27 11.17 -14.67
CA ASP A 706 -32.91 9.79 -15.04
C ASP A 706 -31.40 9.57 -14.89
N GLN A 707 -30.57 10.52 -15.37
CA GLN A 707 -29.12 10.46 -15.20
C GLN A 707 -28.70 10.51 -13.71
N VAL A 708 -29.39 11.31 -12.90
CA VAL A 708 -29.19 11.34 -11.44
C VAL A 708 -29.54 9.99 -10.80
N ALA A 709 -30.66 9.38 -11.19
CA ALA A 709 -31.08 8.07 -10.70
C ALA A 709 -30.07 6.97 -11.06
N ALA A 710 -29.57 6.97 -12.30
CA ALA A 710 -28.51 6.05 -12.74
C ALA A 710 -27.20 6.24 -11.94
N LEU A 711 -26.74 7.47 -11.76
CA LEU A 711 -25.54 7.75 -10.95
C LEU A 711 -25.73 7.34 -9.48
N THR A 712 -26.93 7.55 -8.93
CA THR A 712 -27.26 7.16 -7.55
C THR A 712 -27.25 5.63 -7.40
N TRP A 713 -27.79 4.91 -8.39
CA TRP A 713 -27.71 3.46 -8.44
C TRP A 713 -26.25 2.97 -8.44
N VAL A 714 -25.39 3.60 -9.26
CA VAL A 714 -23.96 3.25 -9.33
C VAL A 714 -23.27 3.52 -7.99
N GLN A 715 -23.47 4.70 -7.40
CA GLN A 715 -22.90 5.05 -6.09
C GLN A 715 -23.29 4.05 -4.99
N THR A 716 -24.51 3.50 -5.07
CA THR A 716 -25.06 2.59 -4.06
C THR A 716 -24.61 1.15 -4.27
N HIS A 717 -24.55 0.68 -5.52
CA HIS A 717 -24.45 -0.76 -5.81
C HIS A 717 -23.16 -1.19 -6.49
N ILE A 718 -22.35 -0.28 -7.05
CA ILE A 718 -21.18 -0.66 -7.85
C ILE A 718 -20.09 -1.37 -7.04
N GLY A 719 -20.06 -1.18 -5.72
CA GLY A 719 -19.19 -1.91 -4.80
C GLY A 719 -19.37 -3.43 -4.86
N ALA A 720 -20.59 -3.91 -5.14
CA ALA A 720 -20.89 -5.33 -5.31
C ALA A 720 -20.24 -5.92 -6.57
N PHE A 721 -19.97 -5.10 -7.58
CA PHE A 721 -19.26 -5.46 -8.80
C PHE A 721 -17.73 -5.26 -8.70
N GLY A 722 -17.23 -4.75 -7.56
CA GLY A 722 -15.82 -4.45 -7.32
C GLY A 722 -15.38 -3.01 -7.66
N GLY A 723 -16.32 -2.14 -8.03
CA GLY A 723 -16.05 -0.72 -8.29
C GLY A 723 -15.98 0.13 -7.03
N ASP A 724 -15.31 1.27 -7.12
CA ASP A 724 -15.22 2.28 -6.05
C ASP A 724 -16.19 3.44 -6.33
N PRO A 725 -17.22 3.65 -5.49
CA PRO A 725 -18.12 4.80 -5.62
C PRO A 725 -17.39 6.14 -5.53
N GLY A 726 -16.24 6.22 -4.85
CA GLY A 726 -15.39 7.40 -4.79
C GLY A 726 -14.59 7.69 -6.07
N ARG A 727 -14.60 6.80 -7.08
CA ARG A 727 -13.84 6.91 -8.34
C ARG A 727 -14.72 6.72 -9.58
N VAL A 728 -15.92 7.29 -9.54
CA VAL A 728 -16.87 7.31 -10.66
C VAL A 728 -16.57 8.48 -11.61
N THR A 729 -16.51 8.21 -12.91
CA THR A 729 -16.38 9.20 -13.99
C THR A 729 -17.66 9.22 -14.80
N MET A 730 -18.27 10.39 -14.95
CA MET A 730 -19.44 10.60 -15.78
C MET A 730 -19.01 10.94 -17.21
N ALA A 731 -19.66 10.35 -18.22
CA ALA A 731 -19.39 10.62 -19.61
C ALA A 731 -20.65 10.61 -20.47
N ALA A 732 -20.64 11.35 -21.58
CA ALA A 732 -21.68 11.34 -22.59
C ALA A 732 -21.13 11.88 -23.92
N ASP A 733 -21.81 11.57 -25.02
CA ASP A 733 -21.47 12.05 -26.35
C ASP A 733 -22.51 13.02 -26.93
N ARG A 734 -22.05 13.88 -27.85
CA ARG A 734 -22.85 14.82 -28.64
C ARG A 734 -23.84 15.61 -27.77
N GLY A 735 -25.13 15.56 -28.10
CA GLY A 735 -26.20 16.21 -27.33
C GLY A 735 -26.31 15.70 -25.89
N GLY A 736 -25.91 14.45 -25.63
CA GLY A 736 -25.82 13.92 -24.27
C GLY A 736 -24.75 14.63 -23.43
N ALA A 737 -23.65 15.06 -24.04
CA ALA A 737 -22.61 15.84 -23.35
C ALA A 737 -23.08 17.25 -22.99
N ASP A 738 -23.92 17.88 -23.81
CA ASP A 738 -24.58 19.14 -23.49
C ASP A 738 -25.42 18.99 -22.19
N LEU A 739 -26.21 17.91 -22.11
CA LEU A 739 -27.04 17.58 -20.95
C LEU A 739 -26.22 17.20 -19.72
N ALA A 740 -25.26 16.28 -19.86
CA ALA A 740 -24.44 15.79 -18.76
C ALA A 740 -23.57 16.90 -18.14
N GLY A 741 -23.15 17.89 -18.95
CA GLY A 741 -22.45 19.08 -18.46
C GLY A 741 -23.23 19.87 -17.39
N THR A 742 -24.55 19.74 -17.37
CA THR A 742 -25.42 20.34 -16.33
C THR A 742 -25.08 19.86 -14.93
N HIS A 743 -24.69 18.60 -14.77
CA HIS A 743 -24.34 18.02 -13.47
C HIS A 743 -23.05 18.59 -12.88
N LEU A 744 -22.22 19.28 -13.68
CA LEU A 744 -21.06 20.03 -13.18
C LEU A 744 -21.47 21.29 -12.40
N LEU A 745 -22.68 21.81 -12.67
CA LEU A 745 -23.15 23.09 -12.16
C LEU A 745 -24.03 22.94 -10.92
N THR A 746 -24.56 21.74 -10.67
CA THR A 746 -25.48 21.52 -9.57
C THR A 746 -24.72 21.39 -8.26
N THR A 747 -25.10 22.22 -7.28
CA THR A 747 -24.54 22.15 -5.92
C THR A 747 -25.35 21.13 -5.12
N GLY A 748 -24.95 19.86 -5.17
CA GLY A 748 -25.43 18.89 -4.18
C GLY A 748 -25.16 19.42 -2.76
N ALA A 749 -26.14 19.30 -1.87
CA ALA A 749 -25.97 19.62 -0.46
C ALA A 749 -25.21 18.45 0.22
N GLY A 750 -24.05 18.72 0.81
CA GLY A 750 -23.30 17.75 1.63
C GLY A 750 -22.55 16.65 0.85
N ASP A 751 -21.81 15.81 1.58
CA ASP A 751 -20.81 14.82 1.16
C ASP A 751 -21.25 13.76 0.10
N SER A 752 -22.46 13.84 -0.45
CA SER A 752 -23.02 12.88 -1.42
C SER A 752 -22.69 13.25 -2.88
N ARG A 753 -21.39 13.25 -3.23
CA ARG A 753 -20.94 13.51 -4.60
C ARG A 753 -21.15 12.28 -5.49
N LEU A 754 -21.88 12.45 -6.60
CA LEU A 754 -22.25 11.36 -7.51
C LEU A 754 -21.14 10.92 -8.49
N PHE A 755 -20.16 11.78 -8.77
CA PHE A 755 -19.04 11.48 -9.66
C PHE A 755 -17.82 12.33 -9.32
N ARG A 756 -16.61 11.79 -9.52
CA ARG A 756 -15.33 12.44 -9.26
C ARG A 756 -14.73 13.13 -10.49
N ARG A 757 -15.08 12.68 -11.69
CA ARG A 757 -14.53 13.19 -12.97
C ARG A 757 -15.61 13.29 -14.03
N ALA A 758 -15.38 14.12 -15.04
CA ALA A 758 -16.28 14.26 -16.17
C ALA A 758 -15.52 14.14 -17.51
N LEU A 759 -16.14 13.44 -18.46
CA LEU A 759 -15.67 13.27 -19.82
C LEU A 759 -16.78 13.71 -20.79
N LEU A 760 -16.63 14.89 -21.38
CA LEU A 760 -17.67 15.49 -22.24
C LEU A 760 -17.21 15.46 -23.70
N MET A 761 -17.86 14.64 -24.53
CA MET A 761 -17.47 14.41 -25.92
C MET A 761 -18.40 15.15 -26.87
N GLY A 762 -17.94 16.24 -27.48
CA GLY A 762 -18.71 17.00 -28.46
C GLY A 762 -19.83 17.86 -27.87
N GLY A 763 -19.81 18.19 -26.59
CA GLY A 763 -20.88 19.02 -25.99
C GLY A 763 -20.46 19.83 -24.79
N SER A 764 -21.25 20.86 -24.50
CA SER A 764 -21.04 21.83 -23.44
C SER A 764 -22.37 22.39 -22.94
N VAL A 765 -22.51 22.49 -21.62
CA VAL A 765 -23.64 23.18 -20.98
C VAL A 765 -23.72 24.68 -21.32
N LEU A 766 -22.66 25.25 -21.90
CA LEU A 766 -22.64 26.61 -22.44
C LEU A 766 -23.13 26.71 -23.89
N SER A 767 -23.49 25.59 -24.53
CA SER A 767 -24.10 25.64 -25.85
C SER A 767 -25.39 26.46 -25.80
N PRO A 768 -25.64 27.36 -26.76
CA PRO A 768 -26.84 28.21 -26.76
C PRO A 768 -28.17 27.45 -26.72
N ALA A 769 -28.18 26.17 -27.14
CA ALA A 769 -29.35 25.31 -27.13
C ALA A 769 -29.38 24.28 -25.98
N ALA A 770 -28.38 24.28 -25.08
CA ALA A 770 -28.31 23.31 -23.99
C ALA A 770 -29.37 23.54 -22.90
N VAL A 771 -29.83 24.78 -22.70
CA VAL A 771 -30.91 25.13 -21.77
C VAL A 771 -31.87 26.08 -22.50
N ILE A 772 -33.14 25.69 -22.60
CA ILE A 772 -34.18 26.49 -23.24
C ILE A 772 -34.93 27.34 -22.21
N SER A 773 -35.51 28.46 -22.66
CA SER A 773 -36.35 29.30 -21.80
C SER A 773 -37.68 28.59 -21.51
N GLN A 774 -38.29 28.92 -20.37
CA GLN A 774 -39.62 28.38 -20.01
C GLN A 774 -40.67 28.74 -21.06
N GLU A 775 -40.60 29.95 -21.62
CA GLU A 775 -41.49 30.41 -22.69
C GLU A 775 -41.39 29.54 -23.94
N ARG A 776 -40.17 29.25 -24.43
CA ARG A 776 -40.00 28.37 -25.59
C ARG A 776 -40.45 26.95 -25.30
N ALA A 777 -40.18 26.45 -24.10
CA ALA A 777 -40.64 25.12 -23.69
C ALA A 777 -42.19 25.01 -23.71
N GLN A 778 -42.87 26.05 -23.20
CA GLN A 778 -44.34 26.15 -23.25
C GLN A 778 -44.88 26.23 -24.68
N GLN A 779 -44.29 27.08 -25.52
CA GLN A 779 -44.65 27.19 -26.93
C GLN A 779 -44.48 25.85 -27.66
N GLN A 780 -43.38 25.15 -27.39
CA GLN A 780 -43.12 23.84 -27.99
C GLN A 780 -44.12 22.77 -27.52
N ALA A 781 -44.48 22.77 -26.23
CA ALA A 781 -45.51 21.89 -25.68
C ALA A 781 -46.89 22.14 -26.31
N ALA A 782 -47.27 23.40 -26.50
CA ALA A 782 -48.51 23.79 -27.17
C ALA A 782 -48.52 23.40 -28.66
N ALA A 783 -47.40 23.62 -29.38
CA ALA A 783 -47.25 23.23 -30.78
C ALA A 783 -47.40 21.72 -30.98
N LEU A 784 -46.75 20.92 -30.10
CA LEU A 784 -46.91 19.47 -30.10
C LEU A 784 -48.36 19.05 -29.85
N SER A 785 -49.02 19.68 -28.88
CA SER A 785 -50.40 19.34 -28.53
C SER A 785 -51.36 19.65 -29.67
N SER A 786 -51.18 20.79 -30.33
CA SER A 786 -51.94 21.16 -31.53
C SER A 786 -51.74 20.17 -32.68
N GLU A 787 -50.50 19.70 -32.90
CA GLU A 787 -50.19 18.76 -33.99
C GLU A 787 -50.93 17.42 -33.86
N ILE A 788 -51.18 16.96 -32.63
CA ILE A 788 -51.82 15.65 -32.37
C ILE A 788 -53.26 15.76 -31.85
N GLY A 789 -53.85 16.94 -31.93
CA GLY A 789 -55.23 17.22 -31.53
C GLY A 789 -55.48 17.08 -30.02
N CYS A 790 -54.50 17.42 -29.19
CA CYS A 790 -54.68 17.57 -27.75
C CYS A 790 -55.02 19.04 -27.40
N PRO A 791 -55.78 19.28 -26.31
CA PRO A 791 -55.97 20.64 -25.78
C PRO A 791 -54.63 21.31 -25.49
N THR A 792 -54.50 22.61 -25.77
CA THR A 792 -53.32 23.41 -25.44
C THR A 792 -53.43 24.10 -24.08
N SER A 793 -54.64 24.16 -23.52
CA SER A 793 -54.97 24.74 -22.21
C SER A 793 -56.28 24.12 -21.69
N PRO A 794 -56.47 23.94 -20.38
CA PRO A 794 -55.48 24.11 -19.30
C PRO A 794 -54.38 23.03 -19.34
N ILE A 795 -53.21 23.31 -18.72
CA ILE A 795 -52.02 22.43 -18.76
C ILE A 795 -52.32 20.99 -18.30
N GLN A 796 -53.23 20.82 -17.34
CA GLN A 796 -53.65 19.50 -16.85
C GLN A 796 -54.34 18.66 -17.93
N GLU A 797 -55.21 19.26 -18.74
CA GLU A 797 -55.90 18.58 -19.84
C GLU A 797 -54.94 18.25 -20.98
N MET A 798 -54.06 19.20 -21.32
CA MET A 798 -52.97 18.98 -22.28
C MET A 798 -52.12 17.77 -21.87
N THR A 799 -51.61 17.77 -20.64
CA THR A 799 -50.73 16.71 -20.13
C THR A 799 -51.46 15.36 -20.05
N SER A 800 -52.73 15.35 -19.62
CA SER A 800 -53.54 14.14 -19.55
C SER A 800 -53.78 13.53 -20.93
N CYS A 801 -54.06 14.36 -21.94
CA CYS A 801 -54.18 13.92 -23.33
C CYS A 801 -52.85 13.35 -23.84
N LEU A 802 -51.73 14.07 -23.66
CA LEU A 802 -50.41 13.63 -24.12
C LEU A 802 -49.97 12.30 -23.44
N ARG A 803 -50.33 12.06 -22.17
CA ARG A 803 -50.05 10.78 -21.48
C ARG A 803 -50.78 9.58 -22.09
N GLN A 804 -51.94 9.80 -22.71
CA GLN A 804 -52.75 8.73 -23.31
C GLN A 804 -52.35 8.42 -24.77
N LYS A 805 -51.58 9.30 -25.43
CA LYS A 805 -51.17 9.09 -26.82
C LYS A 805 -50.20 7.91 -26.95
N PRO A 806 -50.29 7.11 -28.03
CA PRO A 806 -49.26 6.13 -28.36
C PRO A 806 -47.88 6.80 -28.54
N ALA A 807 -46.82 6.12 -28.11
CA ALA A 807 -45.46 6.68 -28.13
C ALA A 807 -44.96 6.98 -29.55
N ASN A 808 -45.29 6.14 -30.53
CA ASN A 808 -44.97 6.38 -31.94
C ASN A 808 -45.62 7.67 -32.47
N VAL A 809 -46.88 7.93 -32.14
CA VAL A 809 -47.59 9.16 -32.56
C VAL A 809 -46.93 10.41 -31.98
N LEU A 810 -46.53 10.37 -30.71
CA LEU A 810 -45.76 11.47 -30.10
C LEU A 810 -44.39 11.64 -30.78
N ASN A 811 -43.73 10.53 -31.13
CA ASN A 811 -42.44 10.55 -31.80
C ASN A 811 -42.51 11.13 -33.23
N ASP A 812 -43.53 10.76 -33.98
CA ASP A 812 -43.78 11.27 -35.33
C ASP A 812 -44.05 12.78 -35.30
N ALA A 813 -44.86 13.23 -34.34
CA ALA A 813 -45.18 14.65 -34.15
C ALA A 813 -43.96 15.47 -33.75
N GLN A 814 -43.14 15.01 -32.79
CA GLN A 814 -41.90 15.73 -32.45
C GLN A 814 -40.94 15.78 -33.65
N THR A 815 -40.85 14.71 -34.45
CA THR A 815 -39.94 14.66 -35.60
C THR A 815 -40.36 15.70 -36.65
N LYS A 816 -41.66 15.78 -36.95
CA LYS A 816 -42.23 16.79 -37.86
C LYS A 816 -41.93 18.21 -37.39
N LEU A 817 -42.12 18.51 -36.10
CA LEU A 817 -41.87 19.85 -35.56
C LEU A 817 -40.39 20.23 -35.59
N LEU A 818 -39.51 19.30 -35.22
CA LEU A 818 -38.06 19.54 -35.18
C LEU A 818 -37.42 19.66 -36.56
N ALA A 819 -38.05 19.09 -37.59
CA ALA A 819 -37.59 19.17 -38.97
C ALA A 819 -37.57 20.60 -39.54
N VAL A 820 -38.31 21.55 -38.96
CA VAL A 820 -38.50 22.90 -39.54
C VAL A 820 -38.28 24.07 -38.58
N SER A 821 -38.03 23.80 -37.29
CA SER A 821 -38.01 24.84 -36.23
C SER A 821 -36.60 25.24 -35.75
N GLY A 822 -35.56 24.45 -36.07
CA GLY A 822 -34.18 24.77 -35.69
C GLY A 822 -33.84 24.45 -34.23
N PRO A 823 -32.59 24.70 -33.79
CA PRO A 823 -32.03 24.17 -32.54
C PRO A 823 -32.62 24.76 -31.25
N PHE A 824 -33.14 25.99 -31.27
CA PHE A 824 -33.75 26.60 -30.07
C PHE A 824 -35.13 26.05 -29.73
N HIS A 825 -35.74 25.29 -30.64
CA HIS A 825 -37.00 24.58 -30.45
C HIS A 825 -36.78 23.10 -30.09
N TYR A 826 -35.53 22.69 -29.86
CA TYR A 826 -35.23 21.35 -29.38
C TYR A 826 -35.80 21.14 -27.98
N TRP A 827 -36.23 19.91 -27.70
CA TRP A 827 -36.59 19.51 -26.35
C TRP A 827 -35.33 19.45 -25.51
N GLY A 828 -35.25 20.29 -24.49
CA GLY A 828 -34.06 20.42 -23.65
C GLY A 828 -34.35 20.87 -22.23
N PRO A 829 -33.30 20.92 -21.39
CA PRO A 829 -33.40 21.37 -20.01
C PRO A 829 -33.99 22.77 -19.86
N VAL A 830 -34.70 22.99 -18.76
CA VAL A 830 -35.23 24.29 -18.33
C VAL A 830 -34.71 24.66 -16.94
N VAL A 831 -34.58 25.96 -16.67
CA VAL A 831 -34.31 26.46 -15.31
C VAL A 831 -35.57 26.29 -14.47
N ASP A 832 -35.58 25.30 -13.59
CA ASP A 832 -36.75 24.86 -12.80
C ASP A 832 -36.73 25.38 -11.34
N GLY A 833 -35.66 26.07 -10.93
CA GLY A 833 -35.45 26.53 -9.57
C GLY A 833 -35.14 25.43 -8.57
N ARG A 834 -35.19 24.15 -8.97
CA ARG A 834 -34.96 22.97 -8.13
C ARG A 834 -33.62 22.32 -8.46
N TYR A 835 -33.51 21.73 -9.65
CA TYR A 835 -32.28 21.13 -10.15
C TYR A 835 -31.35 22.19 -10.73
N LEU A 836 -31.89 23.02 -11.62
CA LEU A 836 -31.22 24.17 -12.20
C LEU A 836 -31.79 25.45 -11.63
N ARG A 837 -31.01 26.14 -10.80
CA ARG A 837 -31.45 27.37 -10.11
C ARG A 837 -31.25 28.63 -10.95
N GLU A 838 -30.29 28.63 -11.85
CA GLU A 838 -29.95 29.77 -12.70
C GLU A 838 -29.35 29.29 -14.03
N ALA A 839 -29.19 30.21 -14.98
CA ALA A 839 -28.60 29.90 -16.28
C ALA A 839 -27.13 29.43 -16.15
N PRO A 840 -26.69 28.44 -16.96
CA PRO A 840 -25.33 27.87 -16.88
C PRO A 840 -24.19 28.88 -16.91
N ALA A 841 -24.28 29.89 -17.77
CA ALA A 841 -23.27 30.93 -17.89
C ALA A 841 -23.07 31.72 -16.59
N ARG A 842 -24.15 31.93 -15.82
CA ARG A 842 -24.12 32.59 -14.50
C ARG A 842 -23.69 31.64 -13.40
N ALA A 843 -24.12 30.38 -13.43
CA ALA A 843 -23.71 29.36 -12.47
C ALA A 843 -22.18 29.15 -12.47
N LEU A 844 -21.55 29.11 -13.65
CA LEU A 844 -20.09 29.01 -13.81
C LEU A 844 -19.33 30.25 -13.31
N LEU A 845 -20.02 31.38 -13.05
CA LEU A 845 -19.39 32.55 -12.43
C LEU A 845 -19.03 32.30 -10.96
N ARG A 846 -19.58 31.28 -10.32
CA ARG A 846 -19.28 30.91 -8.94
C ARG A 846 -18.20 29.84 -8.91
N ALA A 847 -17.34 29.89 -7.89
CA ALA A 847 -16.34 28.85 -7.70
C ALA A 847 -17.06 27.52 -7.39
N PRO A 848 -16.76 26.43 -8.12
CA PRO A 848 -17.35 25.13 -7.83
C PRO A 848 -16.91 24.66 -6.43
N ARG A 849 -17.84 24.09 -5.66
CA ARG A 849 -17.58 23.61 -4.30
C ARG A 849 -16.71 22.34 -4.25
N ALA A 850 -16.58 21.64 -5.38
CA ALA A 850 -15.86 20.38 -5.48
C ALA A 850 -14.87 20.39 -6.66
N THR A 851 -13.77 19.67 -6.50
CA THR A 851 -12.72 19.53 -7.52
C THR A 851 -13.07 18.38 -8.48
N VAL A 852 -13.46 18.69 -9.71
CA VAL A 852 -13.74 17.72 -10.78
C VAL A 852 -12.70 17.89 -11.88
N ASP A 853 -11.95 16.83 -12.18
CA ASP A 853 -11.11 16.80 -13.38
C ASP A 853 -12.00 16.68 -14.63
N LEU A 854 -11.68 17.41 -15.68
CA LEU A 854 -12.47 17.49 -16.91
C LEU A 854 -11.62 17.08 -18.13
N LEU A 855 -12.07 16.06 -18.85
CA LEU A 855 -11.61 15.76 -20.20
C LEU A 855 -12.73 16.14 -21.15
N ILE A 856 -12.46 17.06 -22.08
CA ILE A 856 -13.46 17.60 -22.98
C ILE A 856 -12.91 17.68 -24.41
N GLY A 857 -13.76 17.58 -25.42
CA GLY A 857 -13.29 17.76 -26.79
C GLY A 857 -14.42 17.78 -27.80
N THR A 858 -14.05 17.92 -29.07
CA THR A 858 -15.01 17.94 -30.18
C THR A 858 -14.54 17.10 -31.35
N SER A 859 -15.46 16.81 -32.27
CA SER A 859 -15.15 16.21 -33.56
C SER A 859 -15.47 17.19 -34.68
N GLN A 860 -14.64 17.21 -35.72
CA GLN A 860 -14.86 18.02 -36.91
C GLN A 860 -16.14 17.62 -37.67
N ASP A 861 -16.57 16.36 -37.55
CA ASP A 861 -17.78 15.83 -38.18
C ASP A 861 -19.06 16.04 -37.34
N ASP A 862 -18.95 16.68 -36.17
CA ASP A 862 -20.09 16.99 -35.31
C ASP A 862 -20.73 18.32 -35.69
N GLY A 863 -21.53 18.32 -36.76
CA GLY A 863 -22.39 19.44 -37.14
C GLY A 863 -23.85 19.24 -36.75
N LEU A 864 -24.65 20.33 -36.67
CA LEU A 864 -26.09 20.20 -36.41
C LEU A 864 -26.84 19.50 -37.55
N ILE A 865 -26.36 19.63 -38.79
CA ILE A 865 -26.88 18.87 -39.94
C ILE A 865 -26.58 17.37 -39.74
N SER A 866 -25.34 17.02 -39.36
CA SER A 866 -24.95 15.66 -38.98
C SER A 866 -25.79 15.11 -37.80
N ARG A 867 -26.07 15.90 -36.76
CA ARG A 867 -26.95 15.50 -35.63
C ARG A 867 -28.39 15.24 -36.07
N ALA A 868 -28.90 15.97 -37.06
CA ALA A 868 -30.26 15.85 -37.58
C ALA A 868 -30.41 14.81 -38.71
N LYS A 869 -29.38 13.99 -38.99
CA LYS A 869 -29.38 13.01 -40.09
C LYS A 869 -30.60 12.07 -40.05
N ALA A 870 -30.95 11.55 -38.88
CA ALA A 870 -32.11 10.65 -38.72
C ALA A 870 -33.45 11.36 -38.99
N VAL A 871 -33.63 12.58 -38.49
CA VAL A 871 -34.82 13.41 -38.74
C VAL A 871 -34.98 13.66 -40.24
N LYS A 872 -33.88 14.00 -40.93
CA LYS A 872 -33.89 14.20 -42.39
C LYS A 872 -34.28 12.92 -43.14
N GLN A 873 -33.71 11.77 -42.78
CA GLN A 873 -34.04 10.49 -43.40
C GLN A 873 -35.51 10.10 -43.19
N PHE A 874 -36.08 10.40 -42.02
CA PHE A 874 -37.50 10.19 -41.76
C PHE A 874 -38.36 11.08 -42.66
N GLU A 875 -38.09 12.38 -42.74
CA GLU A 875 -38.85 13.30 -43.59
C GLU A 875 -38.73 12.96 -45.08
N GLU A 876 -37.56 12.50 -45.53
CA GLU A 876 -37.35 11.95 -46.87
C GLU A 876 -38.23 10.71 -47.12
N SER A 877 -38.32 9.78 -46.15
CA SER A 877 -39.21 8.61 -46.28
C SER A 877 -40.70 8.95 -46.31
N GLN A 878 -41.09 10.09 -45.72
CA GLN A 878 -42.46 10.61 -45.77
C GLN A 878 -42.73 11.43 -47.05
N GLY A 879 -41.76 11.55 -47.96
CA GLY A 879 -41.90 12.29 -49.22
C GLY A 879 -41.89 13.82 -49.07
N ARG A 880 -41.43 14.36 -47.92
CA ARG A 880 -41.48 15.79 -47.60
C ARG A 880 -40.18 16.51 -47.97
N THR A 881 -39.84 16.53 -49.25
CA THR A 881 -38.59 17.14 -49.74
C THR A 881 -38.50 18.66 -49.49
N SER A 882 -39.64 19.36 -49.39
CA SER A 882 -39.72 20.79 -49.05
C SER A 882 -39.27 21.09 -47.61
N SER A 883 -39.35 20.12 -46.69
CA SER A 883 -38.85 20.24 -45.31
C SER A 883 -37.35 20.48 -45.26
N LYS A 884 -36.59 20.03 -46.28
CA LYS A 884 -35.16 20.25 -46.36
C LYS A 884 -34.82 21.75 -46.46
N THR A 885 -35.37 22.48 -47.42
CA THR A 885 -35.07 23.93 -47.54
C THR A 885 -35.52 24.71 -46.29
N ALA A 886 -36.65 24.34 -45.70
CA ALA A 886 -37.12 24.92 -44.44
C ALA A 886 -36.16 24.64 -43.27
N PHE A 887 -35.63 23.42 -43.15
CA PHE A 887 -34.63 23.03 -42.15
C PHE A 887 -33.38 23.90 -42.23
N TYR A 888 -32.80 24.04 -43.43
CA TYR A 888 -31.58 24.83 -43.61
C TYR A 888 -31.82 26.33 -43.33
N ARG A 889 -32.99 26.87 -43.71
CA ARG A 889 -33.38 28.23 -43.38
C ARG A 889 -33.54 28.43 -41.87
N ALA A 890 -34.20 27.50 -41.18
CA ALA A 890 -34.36 27.55 -39.73
C ALA A 890 -33.00 27.49 -39.00
N LEU A 891 -32.09 26.64 -39.51
CA LEU A 891 -30.74 26.53 -38.99
C LEU A 891 -29.92 27.82 -39.24
N GLN A 892 -30.03 28.41 -40.43
CA GLN A 892 -29.41 29.71 -40.73
C GLN A 892 -29.96 30.81 -39.80
N ASN A 893 -31.27 30.92 -39.64
CA ASN A 893 -31.90 31.89 -38.75
C ASN A 893 -31.41 31.77 -37.30
N SER A 894 -31.11 30.55 -36.84
CA SER A 894 -30.59 30.32 -35.50
C SER A 894 -29.18 30.91 -35.25
N LEU A 895 -28.45 31.28 -36.31
CA LEU A 895 -27.16 31.97 -36.17
C LEU A 895 -27.32 33.43 -35.71
N GLY A 896 -28.51 34.03 -35.82
CA GLY A 896 -28.85 35.31 -35.18
C GLY A 896 -28.95 35.22 -33.65
N GLY A 897 -28.80 34.02 -33.09
CA GLY A 897 -29.00 33.73 -31.68
C GLY A 897 -30.47 33.46 -31.36
N ALA A 898 -30.75 33.33 -30.06
CA ALA A 898 -32.05 32.90 -29.56
C ALA A 898 -33.21 33.82 -30.02
N ASP A 899 -32.95 35.12 -30.08
CA ASP A 899 -33.96 36.14 -30.40
C ASP A 899 -34.04 36.43 -31.92
N GLY A 900 -33.23 35.74 -32.72
CA GLY A 900 -33.20 35.91 -34.18
C GLY A 900 -32.69 37.28 -34.63
N ASP A 901 -31.70 37.85 -33.94
CA ASP A 901 -31.19 39.19 -34.23
C ASP A 901 -30.62 39.27 -35.66
N ALA A 902 -31.19 40.18 -36.46
CA ALA A 902 -30.84 40.33 -37.87
C ALA A 902 -29.40 40.85 -38.08
N GLY A 903 -28.88 41.68 -37.18
CA GLY A 903 -27.52 42.20 -37.24
C GLY A 903 -26.49 41.10 -36.96
N VAL A 904 -26.74 40.27 -35.95
CA VAL A 904 -25.92 39.09 -35.65
C VAL A 904 -25.97 38.08 -36.79
N LEU A 905 -27.17 37.82 -37.33
CA LEU A 905 -27.34 36.90 -38.45
C LEU A 905 -26.59 37.36 -39.70
N ALA A 906 -26.68 38.66 -40.05
CA ALA A 906 -25.96 39.24 -41.18
C ALA A 906 -24.44 39.14 -40.99
N ALA A 907 -23.94 39.46 -39.79
CA ALA A 907 -22.52 39.34 -39.48
C ALA A 907 -22.00 37.89 -39.57
N ALA A 908 -22.76 36.92 -39.06
CA ALA A 908 -22.41 35.50 -39.14
C ALA A 908 -22.47 34.98 -40.59
N THR A 909 -23.50 35.40 -41.34
CA THR A 909 -23.67 35.07 -42.77
C THR A 909 -22.49 35.56 -43.59
N TRP A 910 -22.04 36.79 -43.35
CA TRP A 910 -20.86 37.35 -43.99
C TRP A 910 -19.57 36.62 -43.57
N TYR A 911 -19.34 36.45 -42.27
CA TYR A 911 -18.11 35.84 -41.73
C TYR A 911 -17.89 34.41 -42.26
N TYR A 912 -18.96 33.60 -42.35
CA TYR A 912 -18.90 32.23 -42.86
C TYR A 912 -19.15 32.12 -44.37
N SER A 913 -19.34 33.24 -45.09
CA SER A 913 -19.63 33.27 -46.53
C SER A 913 -20.83 32.38 -46.91
N LEU A 914 -21.95 32.56 -46.21
CA LEU A 914 -23.19 31.81 -46.43
C LEU A 914 -24.04 32.36 -47.59
N GLU A 915 -23.63 33.47 -48.21
CA GLU A 915 -24.27 34.02 -49.41
C GLU A 915 -23.89 33.18 -50.64
N HIS A 916 -24.88 32.58 -51.29
CA HIS A 916 -24.70 31.71 -52.47
C HIS A 916 -25.70 32.04 -53.59
N SER A 917 -25.32 31.73 -54.83
CA SER A 917 -26.26 31.61 -55.95
C SER A 917 -27.15 30.36 -55.76
N ALA A 918 -28.35 30.36 -56.32
CA ALA A 918 -29.31 29.26 -56.18
C ALA A 918 -28.80 27.89 -56.72
N ASP A 919 -27.66 27.88 -57.41
CA ASP A 919 -27.15 26.74 -58.17
C ASP A 919 -26.09 25.89 -57.41
N ASP A 920 -25.49 26.39 -56.31
CA ASP A 920 -24.47 25.64 -55.53
C ASP A 920 -24.89 25.37 -54.07
N TYR A 921 -25.74 24.36 -53.91
CA TYR A 921 -26.20 23.90 -52.60
C TYR A 921 -25.11 23.23 -51.75
N ALA A 922 -24.03 22.74 -52.38
CA ALA A 922 -23.00 21.96 -51.71
C ALA A 922 -22.01 22.83 -50.93
N SER A 923 -21.67 24.02 -51.42
CA SER A 923 -20.87 25.00 -50.66
C SER A 923 -21.65 25.55 -49.47
N PHE A 924 -22.91 25.96 -49.68
CA PHE A 924 -23.77 26.48 -48.62
C PHE A 924 -24.01 25.49 -47.49
N SER A 925 -24.34 24.22 -47.80
CA SER A 925 -24.56 23.21 -46.77
C SER A 925 -23.30 23.00 -45.89
N ARG A 926 -22.11 23.02 -46.49
CA ARG A 926 -20.84 22.86 -45.75
C ARG A 926 -20.51 24.09 -44.92
N ALA A 927 -20.70 25.28 -45.47
CA ALA A 927 -20.46 26.53 -44.75
C ALA A 927 -21.44 26.68 -43.57
N LEU A 928 -22.71 26.31 -43.75
CA LEU A 928 -23.71 26.33 -42.67
C LEU A 928 -23.38 25.31 -41.57
N GLU A 929 -22.89 24.12 -41.95
CA GLU A 929 -22.40 23.14 -40.98
C GLU A 929 -21.20 23.67 -40.18
N ASN A 930 -20.27 24.38 -40.83
CA ASN A 930 -19.14 25.01 -40.16
C ASN A 930 -19.59 26.08 -39.16
N ALA A 931 -20.47 27.00 -39.59
CA ALA A 931 -20.98 28.07 -38.75
C ALA A 931 -21.70 27.52 -37.51
N THR A 932 -22.55 26.52 -37.70
CA THR A 932 -23.33 25.92 -36.61
C THR A 932 -22.46 25.06 -35.69
N ARG A 933 -21.49 24.30 -36.21
CA ARG A 933 -20.54 23.55 -35.37
C ARG A 933 -19.70 24.48 -34.50
N ASP A 934 -19.22 25.60 -35.05
CA ASP A 934 -18.42 26.54 -34.27
C ASP A 934 -19.27 27.21 -33.18
N TYR A 935 -20.49 27.66 -33.51
CA TYR A 935 -21.38 28.37 -32.57
C TYR A 935 -22.02 27.46 -31.51
N PHE A 936 -22.50 26.27 -31.87
CA PHE A 936 -23.23 25.39 -30.95
C PHE A 936 -22.38 24.35 -30.25
N ILE A 937 -21.18 24.02 -30.77
CA ILE A 937 -20.38 22.89 -30.29
C ILE A 937 -18.97 23.33 -29.91
N THR A 938 -18.15 23.77 -30.86
CA THR A 938 -16.70 23.95 -30.64
C THR A 938 -16.38 25.14 -29.74
N CYS A 939 -16.93 26.32 -30.01
CA CYS A 939 -16.65 27.49 -29.20
C CYS A 939 -17.25 27.42 -27.78
N PRO A 940 -18.46 26.88 -27.57
CA PRO A 940 -18.98 26.60 -26.23
C PRO A 940 -18.15 25.59 -25.44
N VAL A 941 -17.58 24.58 -26.09
CA VAL A 941 -16.66 23.61 -25.46
C VAL A 941 -15.37 24.31 -25.01
N ILE A 942 -14.79 25.17 -25.85
CA ILE A 942 -13.59 25.95 -25.50
C ILE A 942 -13.89 26.92 -24.34
N ASP A 943 -15.03 27.62 -24.36
CA ASP A 943 -15.43 28.54 -23.29
C ASP A 943 -15.61 27.79 -21.96
N LEU A 944 -16.21 26.59 -21.99
CA LEU A 944 -16.35 25.74 -20.81
C LEU A 944 -15.00 25.27 -20.29
N ALA A 945 -14.12 24.76 -21.15
CA ALA A 945 -12.77 24.32 -20.78
C ALA A 945 -11.96 25.47 -20.15
N SER A 946 -12.01 26.66 -20.76
CA SER A 946 -11.31 27.85 -20.29
C SER A 946 -11.83 28.35 -18.96
N ARG A 947 -13.16 28.49 -18.79
CA ARG A 947 -13.76 28.90 -17.52
C ARG A 947 -13.55 27.87 -16.43
N TRP A 948 -13.62 26.58 -16.75
CA TRP A 948 -13.38 25.51 -15.80
C TRP A 948 -11.91 25.50 -15.37
N ALA A 949 -10.95 25.55 -16.30
CA ALA A 949 -9.52 25.57 -15.98
C ALA A 949 -9.11 26.83 -15.17
N ALA A 950 -9.73 27.98 -15.42
CA ALA A 950 -9.43 29.22 -14.70
C ALA A 950 -9.94 29.23 -13.25
N ARG A 951 -10.89 28.35 -12.89
CA ARG A 951 -11.67 28.46 -11.64
C ARG A 951 -11.71 27.17 -10.83
N ALA A 952 -11.78 26.02 -11.51
CA ALA A 952 -11.78 24.72 -10.90
C ALA A 952 -10.36 24.34 -10.48
N ARG A 953 -10.21 23.77 -9.28
CA ARG A 953 -8.93 23.26 -8.78
C ARG A 953 -8.57 21.87 -9.36
N GLY A 954 -9.23 21.43 -10.43
CA GLY A 954 -9.04 20.13 -11.08
C GLY A 954 -8.30 20.26 -12.41
N ASN A 955 -7.73 19.15 -12.89
CA ASN A 955 -7.02 19.14 -14.17
C ASN A 955 -8.01 19.22 -15.34
N VAL A 956 -7.66 19.98 -16.39
CA VAL A 956 -8.45 20.07 -17.62
C VAL A 956 -7.63 19.59 -18.80
N PHE A 957 -8.17 18.67 -19.59
CA PHE A 957 -7.56 18.18 -20.82
C PHE A 957 -8.53 18.35 -21.98
N MET A 958 -8.01 18.85 -23.10
CA MET A 958 -8.81 19.07 -24.30
C MET A 958 -8.35 18.18 -25.46
N TYR A 959 -9.28 17.65 -26.26
CA TYR A 959 -8.99 17.02 -27.54
C TYR A 959 -9.80 17.61 -28.69
N HIS A 960 -9.38 17.31 -29.91
CA HIS A 960 -10.15 17.52 -31.13
C HIS A 960 -9.93 16.36 -32.11
N ALA A 961 -11.00 15.74 -32.57
CA ALA A 961 -10.95 14.71 -33.60
C ALA A 961 -11.06 15.35 -34.99
N PRO A 962 -10.08 15.09 -35.90
CA PRO A 962 -10.14 15.58 -37.26
C PRO A 962 -11.24 14.87 -38.06
N GLN A 963 -11.57 15.43 -39.22
CA GLN A 963 -12.56 14.86 -40.12
C GLN A 963 -12.12 13.49 -40.63
N SER A 964 -13.04 12.52 -40.60
CA SER A 964 -12.82 11.17 -41.14
C SER A 964 -13.79 10.84 -42.28
N TYR A 965 -13.24 10.45 -43.43
CA TYR A 965 -14.03 10.12 -44.63
C TYR A 965 -14.40 8.63 -44.73
N GLY A 966 -13.79 7.74 -43.93
CA GLY A 966 -13.86 6.29 -44.13
C GLY A 966 -15.14 5.61 -43.63
N HIS A 967 -15.84 6.20 -42.65
CA HIS A 967 -16.90 5.51 -41.88
C HIS A 967 -18.15 6.38 -41.61
N SER A 968 -18.54 7.25 -42.55
CA SER A 968 -19.70 8.17 -42.42
C SER A 968 -21.08 7.48 -42.32
N SER A 969 -21.13 6.16 -42.48
CA SER A 969 -22.34 5.33 -42.35
C SER A 969 -22.70 5.00 -40.90
N LEU A 970 -21.80 5.19 -39.94
CA LEU A 970 -22.04 4.90 -38.52
C LEU A 970 -22.71 6.06 -37.79
N GLU A 971 -23.50 5.76 -36.76
CA GLU A 971 -24.15 6.75 -35.89
C GLU A 971 -23.12 7.47 -34.97
N LEU A 972 -22.18 6.70 -34.42
CA LEU A 972 -21.12 7.17 -33.56
C LEU A 972 -20.09 7.98 -34.37
N LEU A 973 -19.57 9.06 -33.81
CA LEU A 973 -18.47 9.82 -34.41
C LEU A 973 -17.10 9.22 -34.05
N THR A 974 -16.09 9.54 -34.84
CA THR A 974 -14.75 8.96 -34.79
C THR A 974 -14.10 9.00 -33.40
N ASP A 975 -14.33 10.05 -32.62
CA ASP A 975 -13.83 10.17 -31.26
C ASP A 975 -14.41 9.11 -30.32
N VAL A 976 -15.72 8.89 -30.34
CA VAL A 976 -16.39 7.85 -29.54
C VAL A 976 -16.02 6.46 -30.05
N GLN A 977 -15.98 6.27 -31.37
CA GLN A 977 -15.58 5.00 -32.01
C GLN A 977 -14.19 4.55 -31.50
N TYR A 978 -13.22 5.47 -31.52
CA TYR A 978 -11.86 5.17 -31.07
C TYR A 978 -11.75 5.04 -29.55
N ALA A 979 -12.50 5.83 -28.77
CA ALA A 979 -12.46 5.82 -27.31
C ALA A 979 -13.04 4.55 -26.68
N LEU A 980 -14.08 3.96 -27.28
CA LEU A 980 -14.76 2.77 -26.77
C LEU A 980 -14.36 1.47 -27.49
N GLY A 981 -13.37 1.53 -28.38
CA GLY A 981 -12.78 0.34 -29.01
C GLY A 981 -13.60 -0.27 -30.13
N LEU A 982 -14.42 0.53 -30.82
CA LEU A 982 -15.23 0.05 -31.96
C LEU A 982 -14.40 -0.64 -33.07
N PRO A 983 -13.15 -0.23 -33.37
CA PRO A 983 -12.29 -0.94 -34.33
C PRO A 983 -11.96 -2.40 -33.97
N PHE A 984 -12.18 -2.81 -32.71
CA PHE A 984 -11.96 -4.18 -32.22
C PHE A 984 -13.26 -4.99 -32.13
N HIS A 985 -14.41 -4.37 -32.37
CA HIS A 985 -15.70 -5.03 -32.24
C HIS A 985 -15.93 -6.01 -33.42
N PRO A 986 -16.35 -7.26 -33.16
CA PRO A 986 -16.48 -8.30 -34.21
C PRO A 986 -17.34 -7.90 -35.41
N ALA A 987 -18.43 -7.14 -35.17
CA ALA A 987 -19.31 -6.67 -36.23
C ALA A 987 -18.66 -5.69 -37.25
N TYR A 988 -17.46 -5.19 -36.96
CA TYR A 988 -16.69 -4.27 -37.81
C TYR A 988 -15.34 -4.87 -38.21
N GLU A 989 -15.18 -6.18 -38.08
CA GLU A 989 -13.97 -6.88 -38.49
C GLU A 989 -13.68 -6.64 -39.98
N GLY A 990 -12.42 -6.31 -40.30
CA GLY A 990 -11.99 -5.95 -41.64
C GLY A 990 -12.36 -4.54 -42.13
N GLN A 991 -13.15 -3.76 -41.39
CA GLN A 991 -13.58 -2.42 -41.82
C GLN A 991 -12.57 -1.31 -41.46
N PHE A 992 -11.86 -1.45 -40.34
CA PHE A 992 -10.86 -0.46 -39.87
C PHE A 992 -9.43 -0.88 -40.20
N THR A 993 -8.58 0.09 -40.54
CA THR A 993 -7.16 -0.17 -40.85
C THR A 993 -6.35 -0.52 -39.59
N PRO A 994 -5.19 -1.19 -39.73
CA PRO A 994 -4.28 -1.42 -38.61
C PRO A 994 -3.84 -0.13 -37.90
N GLU A 995 -3.64 0.96 -38.65
CA GLU A 995 -3.29 2.27 -38.11
C GLU A 995 -4.42 2.86 -37.24
N GLU A 996 -5.68 2.72 -37.68
CA GLU A 996 -6.86 3.15 -36.91
C GLU A 996 -7.04 2.31 -35.64
N LYS A 997 -6.87 0.98 -35.73
CA LYS A 997 -6.88 0.10 -34.56
C LYS A 997 -5.80 0.48 -33.55
N SER A 998 -4.59 0.76 -34.02
CA SER A 998 -3.48 1.22 -33.18
C SER A 998 -3.77 2.58 -32.53
N THR A 999 -4.37 3.51 -33.28
CA THR A 999 -4.76 4.83 -32.79
C THR A 999 -5.85 4.73 -31.73
N SER A 1000 -6.89 3.92 -31.98
CA SER A 1000 -7.96 3.63 -31.02
C SER A 1000 -7.40 3.04 -29.72
N LEU A 1001 -6.46 2.09 -29.80
CA LEU A 1001 -5.85 1.51 -28.60
C LEU A 1001 -5.13 2.55 -27.72
N LYS A 1002 -4.43 3.52 -28.34
CA LYS A 1002 -3.78 4.62 -27.61
C LYS A 1002 -4.81 5.59 -27.01
N ILE A 1003 -5.90 5.88 -27.72
CA ILE A 1003 -6.99 6.73 -27.20
C ILE A 1003 -7.69 6.06 -26.02
N MET A 1004 -7.98 4.75 -26.10
CA MET A 1004 -8.52 3.96 -25.00
C MET A 1004 -7.59 4.01 -23.78
N GLN A 1005 -6.27 3.97 -23.97
CA GLN A 1005 -5.30 4.12 -22.88
C GLN A 1005 -5.38 5.52 -22.24
N TYR A 1006 -5.42 6.61 -23.03
CA TYR A 1006 -5.58 7.95 -22.48
C TYR A 1006 -6.87 8.09 -21.65
N PHE A 1007 -7.97 7.56 -22.16
CA PHE A 1007 -9.28 7.64 -21.49
C PHE A 1007 -9.27 6.81 -20.21
N SER A 1008 -8.72 5.59 -20.27
CA SER A 1008 -8.57 4.73 -19.10
C SER A 1008 -7.70 5.36 -18.01
N ASN A 1009 -6.58 5.96 -18.39
CA ASN A 1009 -5.70 6.68 -17.46
C ASN A 1009 -6.42 7.87 -16.83
N PHE A 1010 -7.15 8.67 -17.62
CA PHE A 1010 -7.93 9.79 -17.09
C PHE A 1010 -9.05 9.31 -16.14
N ILE A 1011 -9.79 8.26 -16.48
CA ILE A 1011 -10.84 7.69 -15.63
C ILE A 1011 -10.25 7.21 -14.30
N ARG A 1012 -9.04 6.62 -14.32
CA ARG A 1012 -8.35 6.12 -13.13
C ARG A 1012 -7.73 7.23 -12.29
N SER A 1013 -6.96 8.13 -12.88
CA SER A 1013 -6.09 9.08 -12.16
C SER A 1013 -6.49 10.55 -12.29
N GLY A 1014 -7.36 10.90 -13.22
CA GLY A 1014 -7.65 12.29 -13.57
C GLY A 1014 -6.62 12.91 -14.51
N ASN A 1015 -5.67 12.12 -15.00
CA ASN A 1015 -4.65 12.55 -15.96
C ASN A 1015 -4.43 11.47 -17.03
N PRO A 1016 -4.60 11.78 -18.33
CA PRO A 1016 -4.47 10.79 -19.40
C PRO A 1016 -3.04 10.21 -19.53
N ASN A 1017 -2.03 10.86 -18.96
CA ASN A 1017 -0.63 10.41 -19.06
C ASN A 1017 -0.27 9.31 -18.06
N TYR A 1018 -0.93 9.28 -16.89
CA TYR A 1018 -0.52 8.45 -15.77
C TYR A 1018 -1.64 7.49 -15.38
N PRO A 1019 -1.39 6.17 -15.29
CA PRO A 1019 -2.42 5.20 -14.92
C PRO A 1019 -2.82 5.29 -13.43
N HIS A 1020 -1.97 5.89 -12.59
CA HIS A 1020 -2.14 5.97 -11.14
C HIS A 1020 -1.93 7.40 -10.64
N GLU A 1021 -2.68 7.82 -9.61
CA GLU A 1021 -2.56 9.16 -9.00
C GLU A 1021 -1.24 9.34 -8.25
N PHE A 1022 -0.68 8.23 -7.74
CA PHE A 1022 0.50 8.19 -6.88
C PHE A 1022 1.82 7.92 -7.62
N SER A 1023 1.79 7.70 -8.94
CA SER A 1023 2.98 7.50 -9.79
C SER A 1023 3.03 8.58 -10.88
N ARG A 1024 4.25 8.92 -11.31
CA ARG A 1024 4.51 9.83 -12.44
C ARG A 1024 5.27 9.15 -13.57
N LYS A 1025 5.34 7.81 -13.57
CA LYS A 1025 5.86 7.05 -14.71
C LYS A 1025 4.79 6.95 -15.79
N ALA A 1026 5.09 7.51 -16.96
CA ALA A 1026 4.26 7.36 -18.15
C ALA A 1026 4.65 6.08 -18.93
N PRO A 1027 3.73 5.45 -19.66
CA PRO A 1027 4.05 4.40 -20.62
C PRO A 1027 4.93 4.94 -21.75
N GLU A 1028 5.95 4.20 -22.17
CA GLU A 1028 6.96 4.65 -23.15
C GLU A 1028 6.39 4.98 -24.55
N SER A 1029 5.21 4.46 -24.89
CA SER A 1029 4.60 4.61 -26.23
C SER A 1029 3.65 5.80 -26.39
N ALA A 1030 3.36 6.55 -25.33
CA ALA A 1030 2.33 7.61 -25.34
C ALA A 1030 2.95 9.01 -25.46
N VAL A 1031 2.51 9.78 -26.47
CA VAL A 1031 2.87 11.21 -26.57
C VAL A 1031 2.30 11.95 -25.36
N PRO A 1032 3.12 12.66 -24.56
CA PRO A 1032 2.61 13.39 -23.40
C PRO A 1032 1.49 14.35 -23.81
N TRP A 1033 0.37 14.26 -23.13
CA TRP A 1033 -0.80 15.12 -23.31
C TRP A 1033 -0.72 16.27 -22.31
N PRO A 1034 -0.43 17.51 -22.76
CA PRO A 1034 -0.37 18.67 -21.89
C PRO A 1034 -1.75 19.06 -21.37
N ASP A 1035 -1.79 19.65 -20.20
CA ASP A 1035 -2.98 20.26 -19.63
C ASP A 1035 -3.44 21.49 -20.44
N PHE A 1036 -4.74 21.75 -20.36
CA PHE A 1036 -5.36 22.94 -20.89
C PHE A 1036 -5.11 24.11 -19.91
N VAL A 1037 -4.14 24.96 -20.24
CA VAL A 1037 -3.84 26.17 -19.48
C VAL A 1037 -4.53 27.37 -20.13
N PRO A 1038 -5.42 28.11 -19.44
CA PRO A 1038 -6.10 29.26 -20.02
C PRO A 1038 -5.11 30.42 -20.24
N GLY A 1039 -5.12 31.03 -21.43
CA GLY A 1039 -4.29 32.21 -21.75
C GLY A 1039 -3.72 32.22 -23.16
N ALA A 1040 -3.16 33.36 -23.58
CA ALA A 1040 -2.72 33.60 -24.97
C ALA A 1040 -1.66 32.59 -25.48
N ASN A 1041 -0.77 32.14 -24.60
CA ASN A 1041 0.30 31.18 -24.89
C ASN A 1041 -0.06 29.72 -24.52
N GLY A 1042 -1.29 29.47 -24.07
CA GLY A 1042 -1.80 28.17 -23.62
C GLY A 1042 -2.83 27.55 -24.57
N GLU A 1043 -3.91 27.00 -24.00
CA GLU A 1043 -5.03 26.34 -24.70
C GLU A 1043 -4.57 25.12 -25.53
N ASN A 1044 -3.75 24.28 -24.91
CA ASN A 1044 -3.28 23.05 -25.55
C ASN A 1044 -4.43 22.06 -25.71
N TYR A 1045 -4.42 21.34 -26.84
CA TYR A 1045 -5.30 20.20 -27.05
C TYR A 1045 -4.58 19.09 -27.80
N LYS A 1046 -5.11 17.86 -27.67
CA LYS A 1046 -4.64 16.68 -28.38
C LYS A 1046 -5.46 16.48 -29.65
N GLU A 1047 -4.81 16.38 -30.80
CA GLU A 1047 -5.48 16.03 -32.05
C GLU A 1047 -5.52 14.51 -32.23
N PHE A 1048 -6.70 13.93 -32.49
CA PHE A 1048 -6.86 12.48 -32.70
C PHE A 1048 -6.58 12.04 -34.14
N SER A 1049 -5.37 12.34 -34.62
CA SER A 1049 -4.80 11.75 -35.84
C SER A 1049 -3.84 10.61 -35.48
N ALA A 1050 -3.35 9.87 -36.48
CA ALA A 1050 -2.47 8.72 -36.27
C ALA A 1050 -1.20 9.02 -35.43
N LEU A 1051 -0.68 10.25 -35.51
CA LEU A 1051 0.50 10.72 -34.77
C LEU A 1051 0.17 11.28 -33.37
N LEU A 1052 -1.11 11.54 -33.07
CA LEU A 1052 -1.56 12.13 -31.81
C LEU A 1052 -0.80 13.42 -31.41
N PRO A 1053 -0.67 14.43 -32.30
CA PRO A 1053 0.15 15.61 -32.03
C PRO A 1053 -0.51 16.55 -31.01
N ASN A 1054 0.33 17.31 -30.30
CA ASN A 1054 -0.10 18.40 -29.44
C ASN A 1054 -0.29 19.67 -30.28
N ARG A 1055 -1.47 20.27 -30.20
CA ARG A 1055 -1.83 21.52 -30.90
C ARG A 1055 -2.23 22.58 -29.87
N ARG A 1056 -2.37 23.83 -30.33
CA ARG A 1056 -2.73 24.98 -29.49
C ARG A 1056 -3.77 25.85 -30.18
N GLY A 1057 -4.68 26.42 -29.40
CA GLY A 1057 -5.61 27.45 -29.86
C GLY A 1057 -6.59 26.95 -30.93
N LEU A 1058 -7.33 25.87 -30.63
CA LEU A 1058 -8.37 25.36 -31.53
C LEU A 1058 -9.34 26.50 -31.88
N LYS A 1059 -9.54 26.76 -33.18
CA LYS A 1059 -10.59 27.68 -33.67
C LYS A 1059 -10.55 29.08 -33.03
N ARG A 1060 -9.36 29.58 -32.67
CA ARG A 1060 -9.20 30.85 -31.94
C ARG A 1060 -9.85 32.06 -32.63
N ALA A 1061 -9.74 32.17 -33.95
CA ALA A 1061 -10.36 33.26 -34.72
C ALA A 1061 -11.90 33.17 -34.66
N ASP A 1062 -12.44 32.01 -35.03
CA ASP A 1062 -13.89 31.75 -35.06
C ASP A 1062 -14.54 31.89 -33.69
N CYS A 1063 -13.87 31.40 -32.64
CA CYS A 1063 -14.38 31.54 -31.28
C CYS A 1063 -14.21 32.95 -30.74
N SER A 1064 -13.23 33.73 -31.21
CA SER A 1064 -13.16 35.18 -30.91
C SER A 1064 -14.30 35.94 -31.58
N PHE A 1065 -14.69 35.56 -32.80
CA PHE A 1065 -15.86 36.13 -33.49
C PHE A 1065 -17.13 35.93 -32.64
N TRP A 1066 -17.45 34.69 -32.26
CA TRP A 1066 -18.66 34.41 -31.48
C TRP A 1066 -18.61 34.93 -30.04
N SER A 1067 -17.48 34.80 -29.35
CA SER A 1067 -17.39 35.11 -27.91
C SER A 1067 -17.09 36.57 -27.59
N LYS A 1068 -16.48 37.33 -28.52
CA LYS A 1068 -16.11 38.73 -28.32
C LYS A 1068 -16.88 39.66 -29.25
N TYR A 1069 -16.72 39.51 -30.56
CA TYR A 1069 -17.32 40.43 -31.54
C TYR A 1069 -18.86 40.44 -31.48
N ILE A 1070 -19.48 39.26 -31.49
CA ILE A 1070 -20.96 39.17 -31.39
C ILE A 1070 -21.47 39.68 -30.04
N ARG A 1071 -20.74 39.45 -28.93
CA ARG A 1071 -21.13 39.98 -27.62
C ARG A 1071 -21.10 41.51 -27.59
N SER A 1072 -20.05 42.14 -28.15
CA SER A 1072 -20.00 43.60 -28.25
C SER A 1072 -21.06 44.17 -29.19
N LEU A 1073 -21.34 43.48 -30.30
CA LEU A 1073 -22.37 43.89 -31.25
C LEU A 1073 -23.76 43.90 -30.58
N LYS A 1074 -24.08 42.87 -29.80
CA LYS A 1074 -25.33 42.80 -29.03
C LYS A 1074 -25.42 43.90 -27.97
N ALA A 1075 -24.36 44.10 -27.19
CA ALA A 1075 -24.35 45.14 -26.15
C ALA A 1075 -24.59 46.54 -26.72
N LEU A 1076 -23.94 46.90 -27.84
CA LEU A 1076 -24.16 48.18 -28.52
C LEU A 1076 -25.57 48.33 -29.08
N ALA A 1077 -26.16 47.24 -29.60
CA ALA A 1077 -27.53 47.25 -30.11
C ALA A 1077 -28.56 47.43 -28.98
N ASP A 1078 -28.32 46.84 -27.81
CA ASP A 1078 -29.17 46.99 -26.63
C ASP A 1078 -29.07 48.42 -26.06
N GLU A 1079 -27.86 48.98 -25.95
CA GLU A 1079 -27.66 50.39 -25.54
C GLU A 1079 -28.33 51.39 -26.50
N ALA A 1080 -28.32 51.11 -27.82
CA ALA A 1080 -28.99 51.94 -28.81
C ALA A 1080 -30.53 51.87 -28.70
N LYS A 1081 -31.09 50.72 -28.31
CA LYS A 1081 -32.54 50.57 -28.07
C LYS A 1081 -32.98 51.29 -26.79
N ASP A 1082 -32.19 51.24 -25.73
CA ASP A 1082 -32.48 51.96 -24.48
C ASP A 1082 -32.35 53.48 -24.66
N GLY A 1083 -31.39 53.95 -25.48
CA GLY A 1083 -31.24 55.37 -25.84
C GLY A 1083 -32.38 55.95 -26.70
N LEU A 1084 -33.09 55.11 -27.47
CA LEU A 1084 -34.27 55.52 -28.26
C LEU A 1084 -35.56 55.54 -27.43
N SER A 1085 -35.61 54.85 -26.28
CA SER A 1085 -36.76 54.87 -25.36
C SER A 1085 -36.78 56.10 -24.44
N ALA A 1086 -35.69 56.85 -24.31
CA ALA A 1086 -35.60 58.06 -23.48
C ALA A 1086 -35.99 59.36 -24.22
N GLY A 1087 -36.45 59.26 -25.48
CA GLY A 1087 -36.72 60.41 -26.35
C GLY A 1087 -38.18 60.84 -26.48
N ASN A 1088 -39.14 60.18 -25.83
CA ASN A 1088 -40.58 60.49 -25.93
C ASN A 1088 -41.26 60.42 -24.54
N GLU A 1089 -40.97 61.37 -23.67
CA GLU A 1089 -41.91 61.81 -22.64
C GLU A 1089 -41.89 63.35 -22.60
N GLU A 1090 -42.85 63.97 -23.28
CA GLU A 1090 -43.25 65.36 -23.09
C GLU A 1090 -43.99 65.49 -21.76
N GLU A 1091 -43.61 66.53 -21.00
CA GLU A 1091 -44.36 67.26 -19.98
C GLU A 1091 -45.41 66.50 -19.14
N ASP A 1092 -45.04 66.17 -17.90
CA ASP A 1092 -45.94 66.42 -16.78
C ASP A 1092 -45.17 66.84 -15.52
N GLN A 1093 -45.61 67.96 -14.95
CA GLN A 1093 -45.02 68.61 -13.78
C GLN A 1093 -45.24 67.77 -12.50
N PRO A 1094 -44.25 67.66 -11.58
CA PRO A 1094 -44.54 67.24 -10.23
C PRO A 1094 -44.70 68.46 -9.33
N ALA A 1095 -45.86 68.53 -8.66
CA ALA A 1095 -46.09 69.43 -7.54
C ALA A 1095 -45.24 69.02 -6.33
N ASP A 1096 -44.67 70.06 -5.73
CA ASP A 1096 -43.83 70.09 -4.53
C ASP A 1096 -44.59 69.67 -3.25
N ALA A 1097 -43.96 68.84 -2.41
CA ALA A 1097 -44.14 68.79 -0.96
C ALA A 1097 -43.02 67.94 -0.33
N GLY A 1098 -42.05 68.60 0.29
CA GLY A 1098 -40.82 68.01 0.80
C GLY A 1098 -40.91 67.27 2.15
N LEU A 1099 -39.75 66.74 2.56
CA LEU A 1099 -39.12 66.97 3.87
C LEU A 1099 -37.70 66.37 3.88
N ARG A 1100 -36.80 67.11 4.52
CA ARG A 1100 -35.33 67.02 4.62
C ARG A 1100 -34.84 66.09 5.74
N GLU A 1101 -33.53 65.82 5.69
CA GLU A 1101 -32.53 65.47 6.74
C GLU A 1101 -31.85 64.11 6.46
N ASP A 1102 -30.53 63.89 6.52
CA ASP A 1102 -29.33 64.73 6.71
C ASP A 1102 -28.08 63.90 6.25
N LEU A 1103 -27.00 64.61 5.89
CA LEU A 1103 -25.64 64.19 5.47
C LEU A 1103 -24.81 63.49 6.61
N PRO A 1104 -23.52 63.04 6.47
CA PRO A 1104 -22.55 63.30 5.40
C PRO A 1104 -21.63 62.13 4.92
N ASP A 1105 -21.02 62.39 3.76
CA ASP A 1105 -19.83 61.75 3.15
C ASP A 1105 -18.55 62.04 3.97
N PRO A 1106 -17.45 61.25 3.84
CA PRO A 1106 -16.40 61.72 2.94
C PRO A 1106 -15.55 60.61 2.26
N GLY A 1107 -15.07 60.90 1.05
CA GLY A 1107 -13.64 60.76 0.76
C GLY A 1107 -13.24 60.09 -0.56
N SER A 1108 -13.14 60.91 -1.60
CA SER A 1108 -12.45 60.64 -2.86
C SER A 1108 -10.94 60.35 -2.70
N LYS A 1109 -10.41 59.33 -3.40
CA LYS A 1109 -9.08 59.40 -4.04
C LYS A 1109 -9.07 58.67 -5.38
N SER A 1110 -8.81 59.45 -6.42
CA SER A 1110 -8.47 59.05 -7.78
C SER A 1110 -7.07 58.44 -7.86
N TYR A 1111 -6.83 57.52 -8.81
CA TYR A 1111 -6.13 57.82 -10.07
C TYR A 1111 -5.93 56.55 -10.91
N SER A 1112 -6.20 56.70 -12.20
CA SER A 1112 -5.88 55.79 -13.29
C SER A 1112 -4.37 55.64 -13.50
N LYS A 1113 -3.92 54.43 -13.83
CA LYS A 1113 -3.37 54.12 -15.16
C LYS A 1113 -3.58 52.64 -15.48
#